data_AF-A0A261Y099-F1
#
_entry.id   AF-A0A261Y099-F1
#
_cell.length_a   1.000
_cell.length_b   1.000
_cell.length_c   1.000
_cell.angle_alpha   90.00
_cell.angle_beta   90.00
_cell.angle_gamma   90.00
#
_symmetry.space_group_name_H-M   'P 1'
#
loop_
_entity.id
_entity.type
_entity.pdbx_description
1 polymer ?
#
loop_
_entity_poly.entity_id
_entity_poly.type
_entity_poly.pdbx_seq_one_letter_code
_entity_poly.pdbx_strand_id
1 'polypeptide(L)'
;MPVTSEEFQFRQHSHRRFNPLTNSWVLCSPHRTQRPWQGAQEASTGSGLPEYDPKCYLCPGNPRANGDHNPKYESTYVFPNDFPAVKAQQPVYEGKLENSDLLQVKGVRGQCHVVCFSPAHNLTIAEMSEEEIQNVVKQWIKSYLQLGQVDYINHIQIFENKGSIMGCSNPHPHGQMWCTESIPEEPHKEMKSMQTYYDEKGSHLLLDYVNLELSIEGKPRVVCENDTFACVTPFWALWPFETMILPKFKVSRISDLNDRQQKDLANIIRRIACRYDNVFLTSFPYSMGVHQAPVDGQDHENDSQLHLHFYPPLLRSATVKKFLVGLAGPPPNRSNGTQRRRPVPAQPVGTLQVYLADGVGTGRWWVLGGRKVEGTVVASLTHPVKHARLSVSLISIIRTNAQVPLALTGPPNPQDQVLRRIVFEMDIPIKQQTTRQEEVLPAGDHIWPLLMQVPEDVVSDLPLRSHSHAMIYHELHTHLWSHDWQRPSMTPLLTHVHPIHLLENLNVRGPLYAEPLVITQEMRISAPRDIKLKDGDVIRKGEHGIAECQIRCFPWAVLSGESIKVEIVINHMVPIKSMDGVVLVLQRHEEIASAGAVKRDSYTIATLTFPIFIDPETLTTTIAKSITIPAGALPTFANTPAFQVRYELFVDVHLGIESTVLDKATRTSYSRHKGPIRPRDQHTVSASLGVIVGTTNRTIEAEQDPFEDPPPYDVS
;
A
#
# COMPACT_ATOMS: atom_id res chain seq x y z
N MET A 1 20.58 29.97 -28.49
CA MET A 1 19.84 29.29 -27.41
C MET A 1 18.56 30.08 -27.22
N PRO A 2 17.37 29.54 -27.51
CA PRO A 2 16.14 30.26 -27.17
C PRO A 2 16.01 30.24 -25.65
N VAL A 3 15.98 31.42 -25.05
CA VAL A 3 15.59 31.62 -23.65
C VAL A 3 14.09 31.37 -23.61
N THR A 4 13.67 30.17 -23.22
CA THR A 4 12.27 29.92 -22.89
C THR A 4 11.94 30.76 -21.65
N SER A 5 11.03 31.71 -21.82
CA SER A 5 10.51 32.61 -20.77
C SER A 5 9.59 31.91 -19.77
N GLU A 6 9.90 30.65 -19.42
CA GLU A 6 9.11 29.90 -18.44
C GLU A 6 9.68 30.17 -17.04
N GLU A 7 8.82 30.68 -16.15
CA GLU A 7 9.19 30.92 -14.76
C GLU A 7 9.53 29.62 -14.01
N PHE A 8 10.48 29.70 -13.08
CA PHE A 8 10.93 28.54 -12.32
C PHE A 8 9.87 28.08 -11.30
N GLN A 9 9.39 26.84 -11.40
CA GLN A 9 8.40 26.28 -10.49
C GLN A 9 8.99 25.15 -9.62
N PHE A 10 9.11 25.37 -8.30
CA PHE A 10 9.71 24.41 -7.35
C PHE A 10 9.00 23.04 -7.29
N ARG A 11 7.72 22.97 -7.66
CA ARG A 11 6.94 21.71 -7.69
C ARG A 11 7.11 20.92 -8.99
N GLN A 12 7.71 21.51 -10.02
CA GLN A 12 7.84 20.90 -11.33
C GLN A 12 9.30 20.77 -11.79
N HIS A 13 10.15 21.73 -11.45
CA HIS A 13 11.54 21.76 -11.91
C HIS A 13 12.47 21.14 -10.87
N SER A 14 13.37 20.28 -11.35
CA SER A 14 14.43 19.74 -10.51
C SER A 14 15.37 20.86 -10.07
N HIS A 15 15.75 20.85 -8.79
CA HIS A 15 16.64 21.85 -8.19
C HIS A 15 17.54 21.22 -7.14
N ARG A 16 18.54 21.98 -6.69
CA ARG A 16 19.38 21.60 -5.56
C ARG A 16 19.12 22.53 -4.39
N ARG A 17 19.11 22.00 -3.18
CA ARG A 17 19.04 22.76 -1.93
C ARG A 17 20.32 22.57 -1.16
N PHE A 18 20.86 23.66 -0.63
CA PHE A 18 22.10 23.65 0.13
C PHE A 18 21.83 23.25 1.58
N ASN A 19 22.64 22.33 2.10
CA ASN A 19 22.71 21.98 3.52
C ASN A 19 23.89 22.75 4.14
N PRO A 20 23.63 23.81 4.94
CA PRO A 20 24.68 24.60 5.57
C PRO A 20 25.38 23.87 6.71
N LEU A 21 24.78 22.83 7.31
CA LEU A 21 25.41 22.03 8.37
C LEU A 21 26.53 21.12 7.83
N THR A 22 26.33 20.54 6.65
CA THR A 22 27.31 19.59 6.07
C THR A 22 28.07 20.16 4.87
N ASN A 23 27.83 21.44 4.54
CA ASN A 23 28.34 22.12 3.35
C ASN A 23 28.13 21.29 2.06
N SER A 24 26.92 20.76 1.89
CA SER A 24 26.58 19.84 0.81
C SER A 24 25.29 20.23 0.09
N TRP A 25 24.96 19.57 -1.02
CA TRP A 25 23.75 19.87 -1.79
C TRP A 25 22.87 18.63 -1.93
N VAL A 26 21.57 18.82 -1.73
CA VAL A 26 20.54 17.80 -1.92
C VAL A 26 19.81 18.05 -3.23
N LEU A 27 19.75 17.02 -4.09
CA LEU A 27 18.97 17.07 -5.34
C LEU A 27 17.49 16.79 -5.06
N CYS A 28 16.64 17.74 -5.41
CA CYS A 28 15.18 17.66 -5.34
C CYS A 28 14.62 17.43 -6.75
N SER A 29 13.93 16.30 -6.95
CA SER A 29 13.26 15.95 -8.20
C SER A 29 11.77 15.70 -7.92
N PRO A 30 10.91 16.74 -7.94
CA PRO A 30 9.52 16.67 -7.48
C PRO A 30 8.68 15.53 -8.11
N HIS A 31 8.93 15.20 -9.38
CA HIS A 31 8.19 14.14 -10.11
C HIS A 31 8.63 12.71 -9.80
N ARG A 32 9.74 12.50 -9.06
CA ARG A 32 10.36 11.18 -8.92
C ARG A 32 9.50 10.19 -8.12
N THR A 33 8.66 10.68 -7.21
CA THR A 33 7.69 9.87 -6.47
C THR A 33 6.54 9.36 -7.34
N GLN A 34 6.41 9.84 -8.59
CA GLN A 34 5.41 9.35 -9.56
C GLN A 34 5.89 8.10 -10.34
N ARG A 35 7.18 7.73 -10.27
CA ARG A 35 7.67 6.47 -10.87
C ARG A 35 7.01 5.26 -10.21
N PRO A 36 6.51 4.26 -10.96
CA PRO A 36 5.97 3.05 -10.36
C PRO A 36 7.06 2.31 -9.56
N TRP A 37 6.75 1.95 -8.30
CA TRP A 37 7.62 1.19 -7.42
C TRP A 37 7.21 -0.29 -7.48
N GLN A 38 8.06 -1.16 -8.01
CA GLN A 38 7.90 -2.62 -8.03
C GLN A 38 8.98 -3.33 -7.20
N GLY A 39 9.66 -2.58 -6.33
CA GLY A 39 10.71 -3.09 -5.46
C GLY A 39 10.15 -3.72 -4.18
N ALA A 40 11.03 -4.00 -3.22
CA ALA A 40 10.69 -4.64 -1.96
C ALA A 40 9.53 -3.93 -1.24
N GLN A 41 8.64 -4.74 -0.66
CA GLN A 41 7.60 -4.31 0.27
C GLN A 41 7.99 -4.80 1.67
N GLU A 42 7.90 -3.91 2.65
CA GLU A 42 8.14 -4.23 4.04
C GLU A 42 6.87 -4.82 4.67
N ALA A 43 7.04 -5.77 5.61
CA ALA A 43 5.92 -6.26 6.42
C ALA A 43 5.50 -5.18 7.43
N SER A 44 4.19 -4.97 7.61
CA SER A 44 3.70 -4.12 8.70
C SER A 44 3.93 -4.80 10.04
N THR A 45 4.47 -4.08 11.01
CA THR A 45 4.56 -4.55 12.40
C THR A 45 3.14 -4.61 12.96
N GLY A 46 2.66 -5.81 13.28
CA GLY A 46 1.35 -6.02 13.90
C GLY A 46 1.32 -5.50 15.35
N SER A 47 0.15 -5.06 15.79
CA SER A 47 -0.13 -4.75 17.20
C SER A 47 -0.36 -6.06 17.99
N GLY A 48 0.38 -6.28 19.08
CA GLY A 48 0.20 -7.47 19.93
C GLY A 48 1.40 -7.93 20.77
N LEU A 49 2.42 -7.11 20.98
CA LEU A 49 3.52 -7.47 21.89
C LEU A 49 3.01 -7.53 23.34
N PRO A 50 3.50 -8.48 24.16
CA PRO A 50 3.16 -8.52 25.58
C PRO A 50 3.83 -7.37 26.33
N GLU A 51 3.22 -6.91 27.43
CA GLU A 51 3.83 -5.91 28.32
C GLU A 51 5.15 -6.41 28.93
N TYR A 52 5.28 -7.72 29.12
CA TYR A 52 6.51 -8.37 29.55
C TYR A 52 6.75 -9.64 28.74
N ASP A 53 7.94 -9.78 28.16
CA ASP A 53 8.37 -11.00 27.48
C ASP A 53 9.48 -11.69 28.30
N PRO A 54 9.25 -12.91 28.84
CA PRO A 54 10.25 -13.64 29.61
C PRO A 54 11.48 -14.06 28.79
N LYS A 55 11.44 -13.96 27.45
CA LYS A 55 12.56 -14.26 26.55
C LYS A 55 13.32 -13.01 26.09
N CYS A 56 12.83 -11.82 26.40
CA CYS A 56 13.47 -10.58 25.96
C CYS A 56 14.70 -10.26 26.82
N TYR A 57 15.88 -10.10 26.20
CA TYR A 57 17.12 -9.75 26.90
C TYR A 57 17.14 -8.37 27.57
N LEU A 58 16.14 -7.53 27.30
CA LEU A 58 16.05 -6.17 27.81
C LEU A 58 15.03 -6.04 28.96
N CYS A 59 14.09 -6.98 29.11
CA CYS A 59 13.04 -6.86 30.13
C CYS A 59 13.61 -6.96 31.57
N PRO A 60 12.92 -6.35 32.56
CA PRO A 60 13.34 -6.39 33.96
C PRO A 60 13.45 -7.82 34.52
N GLY A 61 14.53 -8.12 35.24
CA GLY A 61 14.73 -9.44 35.84
C GLY A 61 15.15 -10.55 34.88
N ASN A 62 15.16 -10.32 33.56
CA ASN A 62 15.55 -11.34 32.59
C ASN A 62 17.07 -11.50 32.48
N PRO A 63 17.54 -12.69 32.08
CA PRO A 63 18.92 -12.87 31.67
C PRO A 63 19.23 -12.10 30.38
N ARG A 64 20.43 -11.56 30.30
CA ARG A 64 21.04 -10.93 29.12
C ARG A 64 21.74 -11.95 28.24
N ALA A 65 22.16 -11.54 27.05
CA ALA A 65 22.82 -12.42 26.09
C ALA A 65 24.18 -12.95 26.57
N ASN A 66 24.86 -12.20 27.46
CA ASN A 66 26.10 -12.62 28.09
C ASN A 66 25.91 -13.49 29.36
N GLY A 67 24.66 -13.71 29.80
CA GLY A 67 24.33 -14.48 31.01
C GLY A 67 24.12 -13.64 32.29
N ASP A 68 24.41 -12.34 32.28
CA ASP A 68 24.07 -11.45 33.39
C ASP A 68 22.54 -11.30 33.53
N HIS A 69 22.06 -10.72 34.63
CA HIS A 69 20.64 -10.46 34.81
C HIS A 69 20.36 -8.97 34.87
N ASN A 70 19.27 -8.55 34.23
CA ASN A 70 18.75 -7.20 34.41
C ASN A 70 18.18 -7.06 35.83
N PRO A 71 18.37 -5.92 36.49
CA PRO A 71 17.64 -5.62 37.71
C PRO A 71 16.14 -5.57 37.43
N LYS A 72 15.32 -5.64 38.48
CA LYS A 72 13.89 -5.34 38.40
C LYS A 72 13.70 -3.82 38.37
N TYR A 73 14.13 -3.19 37.27
CA TYR A 73 14.04 -1.75 37.09
C TYR A 73 12.58 -1.33 36.82
N GLU A 74 12.18 -0.16 37.31
CA GLU A 74 10.80 0.34 37.22
C GLU A 74 10.64 1.51 36.23
N SER A 75 11.75 2.00 35.65
CA SER A 75 11.76 3.11 34.69
C SER A 75 12.84 2.89 33.63
N THR A 76 13.81 3.78 33.50
CA THR A 76 14.94 3.63 32.59
C THR A 76 16.03 2.74 33.19
N TYR A 77 16.77 2.04 32.33
CA TYR A 77 17.90 1.22 32.75
C TYR A 77 19.02 1.31 31.74
N VAL A 78 20.25 1.51 32.22
CA VAL A 78 21.45 1.63 31.38
C VAL A 78 22.45 0.57 31.78
N PHE A 79 23.01 -0.11 30.79
CA PHE A 79 24.06 -1.11 30.99
C PHE A 79 25.05 -1.13 29.81
N PRO A 80 26.29 -1.59 30.02
CA PRO A 80 27.25 -1.80 28.94
C PRO A 80 26.70 -2.81 27.92
N ASN A 81 26.83 -2.52 26.63
CA ASN A 81 26.39 -3.42 25.58
C ASN A 81 27.20 -4.73 25.62
N ASP A 82 26.52 -5.87 25.63
CA ASP A 82 27.14 -7.20 25.66
C ASP A 82 28.03 -7.47 24.43
N PHE A 83 27.74 -6.81 23.29
CA PHE A 83 28.48 -6.91 22.04
C PHE A 83 28.92 -5.52 21.54
N PRO A 84 29.89 -4.87 22.21
CA PRO A 84 30.23 -3.49 21.93
C PRO A 84 31.02 -3.36 20.62
N ALA A 85 30.70 -2.33 19.83
CA ALA A 85 31.38 -2.04 18.57
C ALA A 85 32.82 -1.52 18.78
N VAL A 86 33.08 -0.89 19.93
CA VAL A 86 34.38 -0.38 20.37
C VAL A 86 34.67 -0.83 21.80
N LYS A 87 35.96 -0.99 22.14
CA LYS A 87 36.39 -1.46 23.46
C LYS A 87 37.13 -0.36 24.22
N ALA A 88 36.96 -0.35 25.54
CA ALA A 88 37.65 0.58 26.42
C ALA A 88 39.16 0.32 26.42
N GLN A 89 39.54 -0.95 26.38
CA GLN A 89 40.92 -1.41 26.37
C GLN A 89 41.23 -2.13 25.05
N GLN A 90 42.27 -1.65 24.37
CA GLN A 90 42.87 -2.28 23.21
C GLN A 90 44.29 -1.70 22.99
N PRO A 91 45.14 -2.34 22.17
CA PRO A 91 46.43 -1.77 21.79
C PRO A 91 46.27 -0.43 21.06
N VAL A 92 47.10 0.56 21.44
CA VAL A 92 47.20 1.81 20.69
C VAL A 92 47.90 1.52 19.36
N TYR A 93 47.31 1.99 18.25
CA TYR A 93 47.89 1.84 16.93
C TYR A 93 47.63 3.09 16.10
N GLU A 94 48.68 3.67 15.55
CA GLU A 94 48.61 4.71 14.53
C GLU A 94 49.75 4.46 13.55
N GLY A 95 49.43 4.27 12.28
CA GLY A 95 50.44 3.90 11.31
C GLY A 95 49.93 3.79 9.89
N LYS A 96 50.86 3.52 8.98
CA LYS A 96 50.61 3.32 7.55
C LYS A 96 50.86 1.86 7.21
N LEU A 97 49.89 1.20 6.58
CA LEU A 97 50.12 -0.11 6.01
C LEU A 97 50.99 0.05 4.76
N GLU A 98 51.97 -0.85 4.60
CA GLU A 98 52.90 -0.84 3.46
C GLU A 98 53.66 0.49 3.28
N ASN A 99 53.81 1.29 4.35
CA ASN A 99 54.36 2.65 4.31
C ASN A 99 53.64 3.59 3.31
N SER A 100 52.38 3.31 2.98
CA SER A 100 51.59 4.10 2.02
C SER A 100 50.81 5.22 2.70
N ASP A 101 50.90 6.43 2.15
CA ASP A 101 50.07 7.57 2.56
C ASP A 101 48.57 7.37 2.26
N LEU A 102 48.24 6.37 1.43
CA LEU A 102 46.86 6.03 1.08
C LEU A 102 46.23 5.01 2.04
N LEU A 103 47.03 4.29 2.83
CA LEU A 103 46.57 3.18 3.69
C LEU A 103 46.84 3.48 5.17
N GLN A 104 46.22 4.57 5.64
CA GLN A 104 46.37 5.03 7.02
C GLN A 104 45.38 4.32 7.94
N VAL A 105 45.85 3.86 9.10
CA VAL A 105 45.04 3.16 10.09
C VAL A 105 45.30 3.76 11.47
N LYS A 106 44.21 4.03 12.19
CA LYS A 106 44.20 4.53 13.56
C LYS A 106 43.27 3.68 14.41
N GLY A 107 43.75 3.20 15.55
CA GLY A 107 42.92 2.53 16.55
C GLY A 107 41.93 3.52 17.17
N VAL A 108 40.80 3.00 17.66
CA VAL A 108 39.74 3.80 18.31
C VAL A 108 39.18 3.13 19.56
N ARG A 109 39.45 3.69 20.74
CA ARG A 109 38.85 3.24 22.01
C ARG A 109 37.44 3.82 22.19
N GLY A 110 36.64 3.12 22.98
CA GLY A 110 35.32 3.61 23.34
C GLY A 110 34.53 2.68 24.25
N GLN A 111 33.28 3.05 24.52
CA GLN A 111 32.33 2.28 25.31
C GLN A 111 30.95 2.34 24.65
N CYS A 112 30.26 1.21 24.54
CA CYS A 112 28.89 1.15 24.03
C CYS A 112 27.94 0.79 25.17
N HIS A 113 26.85 1.54 25.30
CA HIS A 113 25.82 1.29 26.31
C HIS A 113 24.45 1.16 25.64
N VAL A 114 23.58 0.36 26.24
CA VAL A 114 22.16 0.25 25.91
C VAL A 114 21.36 1.00 26.96
N VAL A 115 20.31 1.71 26.53
CA VAL A 115 19.40 2.48 27.39
C VAL A 115 17.98 1.97 27.18
N CYS A 116 17.46 1.15 28.10
CA CYS A 116 16.03 0.79 28.10
C CYS A 116 15.20 2.01 28.53
N PHE A 117 14.13 2.30 27.80
CA PHE A 117 13.28 3.48 28.07
C PHE A 117 12.16 3.21 29.07
N SER A 118 11.66 1.97 29.14
CA SER A 118 10.56 1.56 30.01
C SER A 118 10.72 0.09 30.41
N PRO A 119 10.18 -0.36 31.56
CA PRO A 119 10.05 -1.79 31.85
C PRO A 119 9.07 -2.51 30.92
N ALA A 120 8.09 -1.79 30.35
CA ALA A 120 7.07 -2.34 29.48
C ALA A 120 7.60 -2.59 28.06
N HIS A 121 7.53 -3.84 27.62
CA HIS A 121 8.05 -4.33 26.36
C HIS A 121 7.22 -3.94 25.13
N ASN A 122 5.94 -3.64 25.33
CA ASN A 122 4.98 -3.33 24.28
C ASN A 122 4.84 -1.84 23.98
N LEU A 123 5.61 -0.97 24.64
CA LEU A 123 5.56 0.47 24.42
C LEU A 123 6.60 0.95 23.40
N THR A 124 6.26 2.03 22.73
CA THR A 124 7.18 2.89 21.99
C THR A 124 7.19 4.31 22.58
N ILE A 125 8.15 5.16 22.20
CA ILE A 125 8.16 6.58 22.62
C ILE A 125 6.82 7.29 22.31
N ALA A 126 6.12 6.91 21.24
CA ALA A 126 4.83 7.51 20.90
C ALA A 126 3.70 7.15 21.89
N GLU A 127 3.84 6.03 22.60
CA GLU A 127 2.83 5.47 23.51
C GLU A 127 3.16 5.76 24.98
N MET A 128 4.41 6.12 25.28
CA MET A 128 4.84 6.58 26.60
C MET A 128 4.19 7.93 26.97
N SER A 129 3.98 8.15 28.26
CA SER A 129 3.62 9.44 28.83
C SER A 129 4.78 10.44 28.73
N GLU A 130 4.46 11.74 28.83
CA GLU A 130 5.49 12.79 28.81
C GLU A 130 6.47 12.67 29.98
N GLU A 131 5.99 12.22 31.14
CA GLU A 131 6.83 12.00 32.33
C GLU A 131 7.83 10.86 32.13
N GLU A 132 7.39 9.75 31.53
CA GLU A 132 8.28 8.63 31.21
C GLU A 132 9.36 9.05 30.20
N ILE A 133 9.02 9.84 29.18
CA ILE A 133 9.99 10.36 28.21
C ILE A 133 10.92 11.39 28.88
N GLN A 134 10.41 12.19 29.82
CA GLN A 134 11.26 13.08 30.62
C GLN A 134 12.29 12.28 31.44
N ASN A 135 11.93 11.11 31.96
CA ASN A 135 12.87 10.21 32.63
C ASN A 135 13.93 9.66 31.68
N VAL A 136 13.60 9.41 30.41
CA VAL A 136 14.57 9.08 29.35
C VAL A 136 15.55 10.24 29.14
N VAL A 137 15.06 11.48 28.99
CA VAL A 137 15.90 12.67 28.84
C VAL A 137 16.83 12.86 30.05
N LYS A 138 16.30 12.71 31.27
CA LYS A 138 17.11 12.75 32.50
C LYS A 138 18.19 11.67 32.52
N GLN A 139 17.87 10.46 32.06
CA GLN A 139 18.83 9.37 31.98
C GLN A 139 19.91 9.64 30.93
N TRP A 140 19.57 10.25 29.80
CA TRP A 140 20.55 10.73 28.81
C TRP A 140 21.49 11.76 29.42
N ILE A 141 20.97 12.78 30.11
CA ILE A 141 21.78 13.81 30.79
C ILE A 141 22.70 13.18 31.84
N LYS A 142 22.16 12.31 32.71
CA LYS A 142 22.93 11.61 33.72
C LYS A 142 24.07 10.80 33.10
N SER A 143 23.78 10.05 32.04
CA SER A 143 24.78 9.22 31.37
C SER A 143 25.83 10.06 30.64
N TYR A 144 25.41 11.16 30.00
CA TYR A 144 26.31 12.12 29.36
C TYR A 144 27.31 12.72 30.36
N LEU A 145 26.83 13.16 31.52
CA LEU A 145 27.68 13.70 32.59
C LEU A 145 28.62 12.65 33.18
N GLN A 146 28.14 11.42 33.41
CA GLN A 146 28.95 10.34 33.99
C GLN A 146 30.03 9.83 33.02
N LEU A 147 29.65 9.58 31.76
CA LEU A 147 30.56 9.04 30.75
C LEU A 147 31.53 10.12 30.24
N GLY A 148 31.15 11.39 30.31
CA GLY A 148 32.02 12.52 30.00
C GLY A 148 33.13 12.77 31.02
N GLN A 149 33.09 12.11 32.19
CA GLN A 149 34.20 12.13 33.15
C GLN A 149 35.32 11.15 32.81
N VAL A 150 35.13 10.28 31.82
CA VAL A 150 36.14 9.31 31.40
C VAL A 150 37.16 9.99 30.49
N ASP A 151 38.41 9.98 30.91
CA ASP A 151 39.49 10.85 30.43
C ASP A 151 39.77 10.77 28.92
N TYR A 152 39.47 9.62 28.31
CA TYR A 152 39.73 9.39 26.88
C TYR A 152 38.47 9.48 26.02
N ILE A 153 37.27 9.63 26.60
CA ILE A 153 36.03 9.79 25.84
C ILE A 153 35.92 11.25 25.45
N ASN A 154 35.92 11.52 24.15
CA ASN A 154 35.79 12.88 23.61
C ASN A 154 34.39 13.15 23.08
N HIS A 155 33.64 12.11 22.72
CA HIS A 155 32.28 12.26 22.18
C HIS A 155 31.34 11.18 22.69
N ILE A 156 30.09 11.55 22.93
CA ILE A 156 29.00 10.66 23.36
C ILE A 156 27.84 10.82 22.39
N GLN A 157 27.70 9.85 21.48
CA GLN A 157 26.59 9.81 20.53
C GLN A 157 25.41 9.06 21.15
N ILE A 158 24.34 9.79 21.46
CA ILE A 158 23.06 9.23 21.92
C ILE A 158 22.18 9.03 20.70
N PHE A 159 21.61 7.84 20.52
CA PHE A 159 20.75 7.53 19.37
C PHE A 159 19.77 6.40 19.66
N GLU A 160 18.72 6.30 18.84
CA GLU A 160 17.76 5.20 18.84
C GLU A 160 17.57 4.72 17.39
N ASN A 161 17.40 3.40 17.24
CA ASN A 161 16.94 2.77 16.01
C ASN A 161 15.62 2.06 16.29
N LYS A 162 14.50 2.61 15.80
CA LYS A 162 13.16 2.05 15.96
C LYS A 162 12.76 1.25 14.71
N GLY A 163 12.26 0.04 14.95
CA GLY A 163 11.72 -0.85 13.92
C GLY A 163 12.78 -1.68 13.18
N SER A 164 12.39 -2.88 12.75
CA SER A 164 13.28 -3.84 12.09
C SER A 164 13.89 -3.30 10.78
N ILE A 165 13.17 -2.43 10.08
CA ILE A 165 13.63 -1.76 8.84
C ILE A 165 14.91 -0.94 9.08
N MET A 166 15.08 -0.39 10.29
CA MET A 166 16.26 0.38 10.70
C MET A 166 17.36 -0.48 11.34
N GLY A 167 17.24 -1.80 11.25
CA GLY A 167 18.21 -2.74 11.82
C GLY A 167 18.04 -3.01 13.31
N CYS A 168 16.90 -2.63 13.91
CA CYS A 168 16.58 -2.96 15.29
C CYS A 168 16.26 -4.45 15.42
N SER A 169 17.05 -5.18 16.20
CA SER A 169 16.94 -6.63 16.39
C SER A 169 16.11 -7.04 17.62
N ASN A 170 15.76 -6.09 18.49
CA ASN A 170 14.96 -6.34 19.69
C ASN A 170 13.81 -5.32 19.80
N PRO A 171 12.54 -5.77 19.92
CA PRO A 171 11.39 -4.87 19.90
C PRO A 171 11.17 -4.05 21.18
N HIS A 172 11.85 -4.39 22.29
CA HIS A 172 11.74 -3.62 23.55
C HIS A 172 12.22 -2.16 23.35
N PRO A 173 11.55 -1.15 23.91
CA PRO A 173 11.90 0.25 23.68
C PRO A 173 13.26 0.59 24.29
N HIS A 174 14.24 0.87 23.43
CA HIS A 174 15.59 1.19 23.86
C HIS A 174 16.33 2.10 22.88
N GLY A 175 17.30 2.84 23.42
CA GLY A 175 18.32 3.57 22.68
C GLY A 175 19.72 3.03 22.98
N GLN A 176 20.72 3.68 22.42
CA GLN A 176 22.12 3.36 22.59
C GLN A 176 22.93 4.64 22.82
N MET A 177 24.07 4.47 23.50
CA MET A 177 25.08 5.52 23.65
C MET A 177 26.43 4.95 23.26
N TRP A 178 27.02 5.49 22.19
CA TRP A 178 28.36 5.14 21.77
C TRP A 178 29.31 6.27 22.16
N CYS A 179 30.26 5.94 23.02
CA CYS A 179 31.22 6.89 23.57
C CYS A 179 32.58 6.59 22.96
N THR A 180 33.18 7.55 22.26
CA THR A 180 34.38 7.34 21.45
C THR A 180 35.46 8.35 21.78
N GLU A 181 36.72 7.94 21.61
CA GLU A 181 37.87 8.84 21.76
C GLU A 181 38.03 9.82 20.59
N SER A 182 37.32 9.60 19.49
CA SER A 182 37.25 10.52 18.36
C SER A 182 35.83 11.06 18.21
N ILE A 183 35.70 12.31 17.78
CA ILE A 183 34.42 12.87 17.34
C ILE A 183 34.03 12.18 16.01
N PRO A 184 32.80 11.65 15.88
CA PRO A 184 32.35 11.03 14.64
C PRO A 184 32.29 12.04 13.48
N GLU A 185 32.37 11.51 12.26
CA GLU A 185 32.52 12.32 11.03
C GLU A 185 31.39 13.33 10.81
N GLU A 186 30.13 12.93 11.00
CA GLU A 186 28.99 13.83 10.76
C GLU A 186 28.94 14.99 11.78
N PRO A 187 28.94 14.76 13.11
CA PRO A 187 29.10 15.84 14.09
C PRO A 187 30.32 16.73 13.83
N HIS A 188 31.46 16.17 13.42
CA HIS A 188 32.66 16.95 13.11
C HIS A 188 32.45 17.92 11.94
N LYS A 189 31.77 17.50 10.86
CA LYS A 189 31.42 18.38 9.72
C LYS A 189 30.47 19.49 10.14
N GLU A 190 29.48 19.16 10.97
CA GLU A 190 28.52 20.14 11.47
C GLU A 190 29.20 21.20 12.32
N MET A 191 30.06 20.78 13.27
CA MET A 191 30.82 21.70 14.10
C MET A 191 31.69 22.64 13.27
N LYS A 192 32.42 22.11 12.30
CA LYS A 192 33.24 22.94 11.40
C LYS A 192 32.41 23.98 10.64
N SER A 193 31.23 23.59 10.16
CA SER A 193 30.34 24.49 9.42
C SER A 193 29.69 25.54 10.34
N MET A 194 29.31 25.16 11.57
CA MET A 194 28.81 26.10 12.57
C MET A 194 29.89 27.11 12.99
N GLN A 195 31.13 26.66 13.22
CA GLN A 195 32.25 27.55 13.51
C GLN A 195 32.51 28.53 12.36
N THR A 196 32.55 28.03 11.12
CA THR A 196 32.75 28.88 9.93
C THR A 196 31.64 29.93 9.81
N TYR A 197 30.39 29.54 10.03
CA TYR A 197 29.26 30.47 10.01
C TYR A 197 29.36 31.51 11.12
N TYR A 198 29.76 31.11 12.33
CA TYR A 198 29.96 32.03 13.45
C TYR A 198 31.08 33.04 13.15
N ASP A 199 32.21 32.58 12.61
CA ASP A 199 33.32 33.46 12.22
C ASP A 199 32.91 34.48 11.15
N GLU A 200 32.02 34.09 10.23
CA GLU A 200 31.53 34.95 9.14
C GLU A 200 30.39 35.89 9.53
N LYS A 201 29.50 35.47 10.45
CA LYS A 201 28.24 36.17 10.76
C LYS A 201 28.17 36.74 12.17
N GLY A 202 29.00 36.25 13.09
CA GLY A 202 28.94 36.59 14.51
C GLY A 202 27.72 36.03 15.25
N SER A 203 27.03 35.04 14.67
CA SER A 203 25.80 34.44 15.19
C SER A 203 25.78 32.92 14.99
N HIS A 204 24.88 32.23 15.70
CA HIS A 204 24.83 30.76 15.69
C HIS A 204 23.93 30.24 14.55
N LEU A 205 24.51 29.47 13.64
CA LEU A 205 23.85 28.96 12.43
C LEU A 205 22.45 28.38 12.70
N LEU A 206 22.33 27.45 13.64
CA LEU A 206 21.07 26.76 13.92
C LEU A 206 20.07 27.61 14.71
N LEU A 207 20.54 28.57 15.50
CA LEU A 207 19.66 29.51 16.20
C LEU A 207 19.05 30.50 15.20
N ASP A 208 19.85 31.00 14.26
CA ASP A 208 19.36 31.84 13.17
C ASP A 208 18.41 31.07 12.26
N TYR A 209 18.71 29.79 11.99
CA TYR A 209 17.86 28.94 11.18
C TYR A 209 16.47 28.70 11.82
N VAL A 210 16.41 28.36 13.12
CA VAL A 210 15.11 28.18 13.78
C VAL A 210 14.31 29.48 13.83
N ASN A 211 14.97 30.62 14.09
CA ASN A 211 14.31 31.92 14.09
C ASN A 211 13.76 32.27 12.70
N LEU A 212 14.50 31.96 11.63
CA LEU A 212 14.04 32.15 10.26
C LEU A 212 12.81 31.29 9.95
N GLU A 213 12.85 29.98 10.24
CA GLU A 213 11.70 29.08 9.99
C GLU A 213 10.44 29.51 10.76
N LEU A 214 10.61 30.06 11.96
CA LEU A 214 9.51 30.59 12.77
C LEU A 214 8.97 31.94 12.26
N SER A 215 9.79 32.75 11.58
CA SER A 215 9.38 34.06 11.04
C SER A 215 8.63 33.99 9.71
N ILE A 216 8.72 32.89 8.97
CA ILE A 216 8.09 32.74 7.65
C ILE A 216 6.58 32.61 7.82
N GLU A 217 5.82 33.40 7.06
CA GLU A 217 4.37 33.34 7.05
C GLU A 217 3.86 31.93 6.72
N GLY A 218 2.88 31.46 7.49
CA GLY A 218 2.32 30.11 7.37
C GLY A 218 3.26 28.98 7.86
N LYS A 219 4.49 29.28 8.29
CA LYS A 219 5.45 28.32 8.89
C LYS A 219 5.52 26.99 8.11
N PRO A 220 5.78 27.01 6.79
CA PRO A 220 5.48 25.90 5.87
C PRO A 220 6.26 24.59 6.13
N ARG A 221 7.30 24.64 6.98
CA ARG A 221 8.13 23.47 7.36
C ARG A 221 8.10 23.17 8.86
N VAL A 222 7.41 23.97 9.67
CA VAL A 222 7.26 23.70 11.11
C VAL A 222 6.20 22.62 11.30
N VAL A 223 6.60 21.48 11.86
CA VAL A 223 5.72 20.33 12.10
C VAL A 223 4.99 20.46 13.44
N CYS A 224 5.73 20.88 14.47
CA CYS A 224 5.18 21.25 15.77
C CYS A 224 6.16 22.10 16.57
N GLU A 225 5.66 22.83 17.55
CA GLU A 225 6.47 23.65 18.46
C GLU A 225 5.84 23.70 19.85
N ASN A 226 6.66 23.99 20.85
CA ASN A 226 6.25 24.38 22.20
C ASN A 226 7.05 25.61 22.65
N ASP A 227 7.07 25.91 23.94
CA ASP A 227 7.66 27.14 24.46
C ASP A 227 9.16 27.26 24.15
N THR A 228 9.91 26.16 24.28
CA THR A 228 11.38 26.19 24.17
C THR A 228 11.95 25.47 22.96
N PHE A 229 11.15 24.67 22.22
CA PHE A 229 11.60 23.91 21.04
C PHE A 229 10.68 24.08 19.84
N ALA A 230 11.26 23.93 18.64
CA ALA A 230 10.55 23.76 17.38
C ALA A 230 11.05 22.49 16.69
N CYS A 231 10.13 21.78 16.04
CA CYS A 231 10.42 20.62 15.19
C CYS A 231 10.07 20.97 13.76
N VAL A 232 11.07 20.94 12.87
CA VAL A 232 10.94 21.36 11.47
C VAL A 232 11.33 20.24 10.54
N THR A 233 10.78 20.22 9.33
CA THR A 233 11.40 19.51 8.20
C THR A 233 12.49 20.43 7.64
N PRO A 234 13.79 20.11 7.82
CA PRO A 234 14.85 21.01 7.39
C PRO A 234 14.75 21.29 5.89
N PHE A 235 15.10 22.50 5.46
CA PHE A 235 15.03 22.89 4.04
C PHE A 235 15.84 21.93 3.15
N TRP A 236 16.91 21.38 3.71
CA TRP A 236 17.83 20.41 3.14
C TRP A 236 17.55 18.95 3.52
N ALA A 237 16.32 18.62 3.91
CA ALA A 237 15.93 17.25 4.25
C ALA A 237 16.32 16.25 3.16
N LEU A 238 17.00 15.17 3.56
CA LEU A 238 17.35 14.07 2.69
C LEU A 238 16.30 12.95 2.77
N TRP A 239 15.81 12.60 3.95
CA TRP A 239 14.78 11.57 4.14
C TRP A 239 13.36 12.11 3.87
N PRO A 240 12.39 11.27 3.45
CA PRO A 240 11.08 11.75 2.98
C PRO A 240 10.31 12.58 4.01
N PHE A 241 10.36 12.14 5.27
CA PHE A 241 9.74 12.80 6.41
C PHE A 241 10.79 13.18 7.45
N GLU A 242 12.00 13.54 7.01
CA GLU A 242 13.07 14.00 7.90
C GLU A 242 12.58 15.16 8.77
N THR A 243 12.91 15.11 10.06
CA THR A 243 12.68 16.24 10.95
C THR A 243 13.89 16.50 11.83
N MET A 244 14.01 17.76 12.27
CA MET A 244 15.03 18.23 13.18
C MET A 244 14.36 19.01 14.31
N ILE A 245 14.66 18.64 15.56
CA ILE A 245 14.23 19.37 16.76
C ILE A 245 15.32 20.36 17.15
N LEU A 246 14.94 21.62 17.27
CA LEU A 246 15.82 22.76 17.54
C LEU A 246 15.35 23.49 18.80
N PRO A 247 16.24 23.76 19.77
CA PRO A 247 15.99 24.71 20.84
C PRO A 247 15.84 26.13 20.27
N LYS A 248 14.88 26.89 20.79
CA LYS A 248 14.64 28.32 20.45
C LYS A 248 15.58 29.29 21.18
N PHE A 249 16.63 28.76 21.79
CA PHE A 249 17.59 29.48 22.64
C PHE A 249 18.99 28.89 22.46
N LYS A 250 20.04 29.64 22.82
CA LYS A 250 21.43 29.15 22.76
C LYS A 250 21.62 28.03 23.79
N VAL A 251 22.03 26.85 23.33
CA VAL A 251 22.42 25.73 24.19
C VAL A 251 23.26 24.74 23.38
N SER A 252 24.41 24.34 23.90
CA SER A 252 25.35 23.48 23.18
C SER A 252 25.25 22.01 23.60
N ARG A 253 24.82 21.72 24.84
CA ARG A 253 24.77 20.36 25.40
C ARG A 253 23.41 20.02 25.99
N ILE A 254 23.03 18.75 25.96
CA ILE A 254 21.78 18.29 26.59
C ILE A 254 21.80 18.47 28.12
N SER A 255 22.99 18.45 28.74
CA SER A 255 23.17 18.65 30.18
C SER A 255 22.82 20.04 30.67
N ASP A 256 22.80 21.03 29.78
CA ASP A 256 22.59 22.44 30.13
C ASP A 256 21.10 22.81 30.16
N LEU A 257 20.22 21.85 29.86
CA LEU A 257 18.78 22.02 29.91
C LEU A 257 18.29 22.03 31.36
N ASN A 258 17.54 23.07 31.74
CA ASN A 258 16.81 23.09 33.00
C ASN A 258 15.59 22.16 32.99
N ASP A 259 14.98 21.92 34.15
CA ASP A 259 13.85 20.97 34.28
C ASP A 259 12.66 21.28 33.36
N ARG A 260 12.37 22.57 33.14
CA ARG A 260 11.29 22.97 32.21
C ARG A 260 11.66 22.62 30.77
N GLN A 261 12.87 22.94 30.34
CA GLN A 261 13.37 22.62 29.01
C GLN A 261 13.46 21.10 28.80
N GLN A 262 13.82 20.32 29.82
CA GLN A 262 13.78 18.84 29.73
C GLN A 262 12.37 18.32 29.52
N LYS A 263 11.37 18.88 30.23
CA LYS A 263 9.95 18.54 30.02
C LYS A 263 9.46 18.93 28.63
N ASP A 264 9.83 20.12 28.17
CA ASP A 264 9.46 20.60 26.84
C ASP A 264 10.15 19.77 25.73
N LEU A 265 11.37 19.29 25.95
CA LEU A 265 12.03 18.34 25.05
C LEU A 265 11.28 17.01 24.99
N ALA A 266 10.88 16.46 26.14
CA ALA A 266 10.08 15.23 26.19
C ALA A 266 8.73 15.38 25.47
N ASN A 267 8.04 16.51 25.68
CA ASN A 267 6.78 16.83 25.01
C ASN A 267 6.94 16.86 23.48
N ILE A 268 7.96 17.55 22.96
CA ILE A 268 8.13 17.67 21.50
C ILE A 268 8.58 16.36 20.84
N ILE A 269 9.42 15.56 21.52
CA ILE A 269 9.80 14.20 21.08
C ILE A 269 8.55 13.32 20.97
N ARG A 270 7.69 13.32 22.00
CA ARG A 270 6.43 12.58 21.99
C ARG A 270 5.55 12.99 20.82
N ARG A 271 5.37 14.30 20.63
CA ARG A 271 4.50 14.85 19.57
C ARG A 271 4.98 14.46 18.17
N ILE A 272 6.28 14.49 17.89
CA ILE A 272 6.78 14.06 16.59
C ILE A 272 6.64 12.54 16.41
N ALA A 273 6.93 11.74 17.44
CA ALA A 273 6.76 10.29 17.39
C ALA A 273 5.29 9.88 17.14
N CYS A 274 4.32 10.50 17.83
CA CYS A 274 2.90 10.25 17.58
C CYS A 274 2.47 10.68 16.16
N ARG A 275 2.99 11.80 15.65
CA ARG A 275 2.68 12.24 14.28
C ARG A 275 3.19 11.23 13.26
N TYR A 276 4.41 10.73 13.44
CA TYR A 276 4.98 9.71 12.57
C TYR A 276 4.12 8.45 12.50
N ASP A 277 3.70 7.91 13.65
CA ASP A 277 2.88 6.69 13.68
C ASP A 277 1.51 6.90 13.00
N ASN A 278 0.97 8.12 13.05
CA ASN A 278 -0.31 8.47 12.43
C ASN A 278 -0.23 8.72 10.91
N VAL A 279 0.94 8.99 10.32
CA VAL A 279 1.06 9.25 8.86
C VAL A 279 0.60 8.04 8.04
N PHE A 280 0.93 6.83 8.49
CA PHE A 280 0.57 5.58 7.81
C PHE A 280 -0.17 4.59 8.72
N LEU A 281 -0.65 5.03 9.89
CA LEU A 281 -1.34 4.21 10.90
C LEU A 281 -0.56 2.93 11.23
N THR A 282 0.75 3.08 11.50
CA THR A 282 1.67 1.97 11.79
C THR A 282 2.78 2.45 12.71
N SER A 283 3.47 1.53 13.40
CA SER A 283 4.66 1.89 14.18
C SER A 283 5.77 2.35 13.22
N PHE A 284 5.99 3.67 13.16
CA PHE A 284 6.80 4.30 12.13
C PHE A 284 8.28 4.12 12.45
N PRO A 285 9.07 3.47 11.58
CA PRO A 285 10.49 3.24 11.81
C PRO A 285 11.27 4.54 11.63
N TYR A 286 12.33 4.72 12.42
CA TYR A 286 13.29 5.82 12.25
C TYR A 286 14.60 5.50 12.95
N SER A 287 15.66 6.17 12.51
CA SER A 287 16.84 6.41 13.34
C SER A 287 16.76 7.84 13.86
N MET A 288 17.04 8.05 15.13
CA MET A 288 17.17 9.39 15.69
C MET A 288 18.47 9.52 16.46
N GLY A 289 18.99 10.73 16.58
CA GLY A 289 20.23 11.00 17.29
C GLY A 289 20.27 12.40 17.87
N VAL A 290 20.97 12.54 19.00
CA VAL A 290 21.26 13.83 19.63
C VAL A 290 22.62 14.31 19.16
N HIS A 291 22.68 15.50 18.56
CA HIS A 291 23.90 16.19 18.22
C HIS A 291 24.11 17.35 19.19
N GLN A 292 25.26 17.34 19.85
CA GLN A 292 25.58 18.18 20.98
C GLN A 292 27.10 18.36 21.07
N ALA A 293 27.55 19.36 21.82
CA ALA A 293 28.98 19.61 21.96
C ALA A 293 29.73 18.38 22.52
N PRO A 294 30.97 18.14 22.06
CA PRO A 294 31.87 17.15 22.63
C PRO A 294 32.14 17.33 24.13
N VAL A 295 32.70 16.27 24.72
CA VAL A 295 33.16 16.19 26.11
C VAL A 295 34.69 16.12 26.20
N ASP A 296 35.39 16.70 25.22
CA ASP A 296 36.86 16.68 25.08
C ASP A 296 37.58 17.77 25.90
N GLY A 297 36.86 18.49 26.75
CA GLY A 297 37.39 19.57 27.59
C GLY A 297 37.61 20.89 26.86
N GLN A 298 37.22 21.03 25.59
CA GLN A 298 37.34 22.28 24.85
C GLN A 298 36.07 23.15 24.95
N ASP A 299 36.25 24.44 24.64
CA ASP A 299 35.15 25.37 24.50
C ASP A 299 34.49 25.19 23.12
N HIS A 300 33.19 24.95 23.14
CA HIS A 300 32.35 24.64 21.99
C HIS A 300 31.16 25.60 21.91
N GLU A 301 31.26 26.78 22.51
CA GLU A 301 30.17 27.76 22.53
C GLU A 301 29.78 28.27 21.14
N ASN A 302 30.69 28.24 20.16
CA ASN A 302 30.52 28.83 18.82
C ASN A 302 30.37 27.81 17.70
N ASP A 303 30.78 26.57 17.93
CA ASP A 303 30.74 25.49 16.95
C ASP A 303 29.62 24.47 17.25
N SER A 304 28.84 24.66 18.32
CA SER A 304 27.87 23.68 18.77
C SER A 304 26.55 24.30 19.22
N GLN A 305 25.46 23.78 18.67
CA GLN A 305 24.08 24.02 19.11
C GLN A 305 23.37 22.67 19.19
N LEU A 306 22.79 22.35 20.36
CA LEU A 306 22.04 21.12 20.59
C LEU A 306 20.92 20.99 19.56
N HIS A 307 20.81 19.84 18.92
CA HIS A 307 19.70 19.51 18.04
C HIS A 307 19.52 18.00 17.92
N LEU A 308 18.32 17.56 17.55
CA LEU A 308 18.02 16.14 17.36
C LEU A 308 17.55 15.91 15.94
N HIS A 309 18.11 14.91 15.27
CA HIS A 309 17.68 14.48 13.94
C HIS A 309 16.78 13.25 14.01
N PHE A 310 15.79 13.19 13.12
CA PHE A 310 14.97 12.00 12.87
C PHE A 310 15.03 11.65 11.37
N TYR A 311 15.45 10.43 11.07
CA TYR A 311 15.66 9.89 9.72
C TYR A 311 14.73 8.70 9.43
N PRO A 312 13.45 8.96 9.11
CA PRO A 312 12.53 7.88 8.79
C PRO A 312 12.65 7.39 7.34
N PRO A 313 12.63 6.08 7.09
CA PRO A 313 12.82 5.52 5.76
C PRO A 313 11.51 5.45 4.95
N LEU A 314 10.34 5.45 5.57
CA LEU A 314 9.07 5.26 4.84
C LEU A 314 8.80 6.45 3.89
N LEU A 315 8.22 6.14 2.72
CA LEU A 315 8.02 7.12 1.64
C LEU A 315 6.56 7.23 1.18
N ARG A 316 5.91 6.12 0.79
CA ARG A 316 4.56 6.16 0.18
C ARG A 316 3.46 5.53 1.02
N SER A 317 3.81 4.56 1.85
CA SER A 317 2.89 3.79 2.68
C SER A 317 3.67 3.09 3.80
N ALA A 318 2.96 2.37 4.67
CA ALA A 318 3.55 1.50 5.68
C ALA A 318 4.52 0.44 5.13
N THR A 319 4.44 0.12 3.83
CA THR A 319 5.20 -0.98 3.20
C THR A 319 6.24 -0.51 2.19
N VAL A 320 6.31 0.78 1.85
CA VAL A 320 7.23 1.31 0.82
C VAL A 320 8.19 2.33 1.42
N LYS A 321 9.47 1.94 1.51
CA LYS A 321 10.56 2.80 1.99
C LYS A 321 11.36 3.45 0.86
N LYS A 322 12.08 4.53 1.20
CA LYS A 322 13.13 5.13 0.39
C LYS A 322 14.41 4.30 0.49
N PHE A 323 15.07 4.14 -0.65
CA PHE A 323 16.38 3.50 -0.76
C PHE A 323 17.42 4.57 -1.10
N LEU A 324 18.31 4.88 -0.15
CA LEU A 324 19.49 5.71 -0.40
C LEU A 324 20.58 4.84 -1.01
N VAL A 325 20.52 4.66 -2.33
CA VAL A 325 21.44 3.81 -3.10
C VAL A 325 21.83 4.49 -4.42
N GLY A 326 22.93 4.04 -5.03
CA GLY A 326 23.38 4.52 -6.33
C GLY A 326 23.82 5.98 -6.29
N LEU A 327 23.04 6.88 -6.90
CA LEU A 327 23.38 8.31 -6.98
C LEU A 327 23.34 9.04 -5.63
N ALA A 328 22.48 8.60 -4.70
CA ALA A 328 22.19 9.31 -3.46
C ALA A 328 22.96 8.81 -2.23
N GLY A 329 23.74 7.73 -2.39
CA GLY A 329 24.49 7.12 -1.29
C GLY A 329 25.24 5.88 -1.79
N PRO A 330 26.30 5.47 -1.08
CA PRO A 330 27.01 4.24 -1.41
C PRO A 330 26.02 3.06 -1.42
N PRO A 331 26.23 2.05 -2.28
CA PRO A 331 25.39 0.85 -2.26
C PRO A 331 25.40 0.26 -0.83
N PRO A 332 24.29 -0.35 -0.37
CA PRO A 332 24.25 -0.95 0.95
C PRO A 332 25.38 -1.97 1.06
N ASN A 333 26.12 -1.93 2.17
CA ASN A 333 27.20 -2.86 2.45
C ASN A 333 26.61 -4.28 2.51
N ARG A 334 26.62 -4.98 1.37
CA ARG A 334 26.63 -6.43 1.35
C ARG A 334 28.07 -6.84 1.61
N SER A 335 28.32 -7.37 2.79
CA SER A 335 29.49 -8.20 3.03
C SER A 335 29.47 -9.37 2.03
N ASN A 336 30.16 -9.19 0.90
CA ASN A 336 30.97 -10.19 0.20
C ASN A 336 31.52 -9.59 -1.08
N GLY A 337 32.84 -9.68 -1.23
CA GLY A 337 33.62 -8.97 -2.22
C GLY A 337 33.36 -9.38 -3.67
N THR A 338 33.55 -8.43 -4.58
CA THR A 338 34.27 -8.59 -5.86
C THR A 338 34.31 -7.23 -6.58
N GLN A 339 35.52 -6.73 -6.86
CA GLN A 339 35.75 -5.51 -7.64
C GLN A 339 35.29 -5.70 -9.10
N ARG A 340 34.75 -4.64 -9.75
CA ARG A 340 34.90 -4.47 -11.22
C ARG A 340 34.61 -3.05 -11.76
N ARG A 341 35.25 -2.80 -12.91
CA ARG A 341 35.56 -1.54 -13.62
C ARG A 341 34.38 -0.88 -14.36
N ARG A 342 34.56 0.40 -14.75
CA ARG A 342 33.58 1.32 -15.41
C ARG A 342 33.25 0.94 -16.88
N PRO A 343 32.02 1.16 -17.40
CA PRO A 343 31.66 0.89 -18.81
C PRO A 343 31.59 2.13 -19.74
N VAL A 344 31.78 1.88 -21.04
CA VAL A 344 31.72 2.78 -22.22
C VAL A 344 30.36 2.60 -22.97
N PRO A 345 29.84 3.56 -23.78
CA PRO A 345 28.50 3.48 -24.39
C PRO A 345 28.39 2.52 -25.60
N ALA A 346 27.21 1.92 -25.83
CA ALA A 346 26.93 0.90 -26.87
C ALA A 346 26.00 1.39 -28.02
N GLN A 347 26.15 0.80 -29.22
CA GLN A 347 25.39 1.03 -30.47
C GLN A 347 24.11 0.14 -30.59
N PRO A 348 23.11 0.46 -31.46
CA PRO A 348 21.80 -0.24 -31.53
C PRO A 348 21.80 -1.62 -32.23
N VAL A 349 20.88 -2.53 -31.82
CA VAL A 349 20.99 -4.01 -32.01
C VAL A 349 19.90 -4.68 -32.94
N GLY A 350 18.81 -4.03 -33.36
CA GLY A 350 17.78 -4.63 -34.27
C GLY A 350 16.34 -4.04 -34.18
N THR A 351 15.28 -4.80 -34.57
CA THR A 351 13.83 -4.45 -34.46
C THR A 351 12.93 -5.62 -33.99
N LEU A 352 11.74 -5.33 -33.43
CA LEU A 352 10.79 -6.31 -32.83
C LEU A 352 9.32 -5.92 -33.12
N GLN A 353 8.45 -6.90 -33.43
CA GLN A 353 7.03 -6.72 -33.81
C GLN A 353 6.11 -7.87 -33.29
N VAL A 354 4.79 -7.64 -33.21
CA VAL A 354 3.78 -8.63 -32.75
C VAL A 354 2.53 -8.60 -33.64
N TYR A 355 1.95 -9.78 -33.92
CA TYR A 355 0.72 -10.01 -34.70
C TYR A 355 -0.23 -10.91 -33.91
N LEU A 356 -1.54 -10.64 -33.85
CA LEU A 356 -2.51 -11.48 -33.11
C LEU A 356 -3.40 -12.29 -34.09
N ALA A 357 -3.84 -13.48 -33.67
CA ALA A 357 -4.45 -14.50 -34.56
C ALA A 357 -5.81 -14.07 -35.16
N ASP A 358 -6.56 -13.19 -34.49
CA ASP A 358 -7.95 -12.87 -34.85
C ASP A 358 -8.09 -11.63 -35.76
N GLY A 359 -7.01 -11.19 -36.41
CA GLY A 359 -7.12 -10.26 -37.55
C GLY A 359 -6.14 -9.09 -37.52
N VAL A 360 -5.37 -9.02 -38.59
CA VAL A 360 -4.48 -7.94 -39.00
C VAL A 360 -5.24 -6.64 -39.21
N GLY A 361 -4.74 -5.53 -38.68
CA GLY A 361 -5.14 -4.17 -39.11
C GLY A 361 -5.46 -3.23 -37.95
N THR A 362 -4.49 -2.39 -37.60
CA THR A 362 -4.68 -1.09 -36.94
C THR A 362 -5.84 -1.01 -35.91
N GLY A 363 -5.70 -1.70 -34.78
CA GLY A 363 -5.70 -0.94 -33.54
C GLY A 363 -6.63 -1.28 -32.39
N ARG A 364 -7.56 -2.25 -32.42
CA ARG A 364 -8.39 -2.53 -31.21
C ARG A 364 -8.77 -4.00 -31.03
N TRP A 365 -8.18 -4.65 -30.02
CA TRP A 365 -8.42 -6.03 -29.57
C TRP A 365 -9.01 -6.03 -28.15
N TRP A 366 -9.92 -6.96 -27.81
CA TRP A 366 -10.64 -7.02 -26.52
C TRP A 366 -10.44 -8.40 -25.85
N VAL A 367 -9.97 -8.45 -24.60
CA VAL A 367 -9.67 -9.73 -23.91
C VAL A 367 -10.01 -9.68 -22.42
N LEU A 368 -10.73 -10.69 -21.93
CA LEU A 368 -11.15 -10.78 -20.54
C LEU A 368 -10.14 -11.47 -19.64
N GLY A 369 -10.17 -11.10 -18.36
CA GLY A 369 -9.61 -11.93 -17.30
C GLY A 369 -10.13 -13.37 -17.39
N GLY A 370 -9.21 -14.32 -17.33
CA GLY A 370 -9.41 -15.76 -17.51
C GLY A 370 -9.21 -16.28 -18.95
N ARG A 371 -9.24 -15.43 -19.99
CA ARG A 371 -9.17 -15.87 -21.40
C ARG A 371 -7.77 -15.92 -21.99
N LYS A 372 -7.59 -16.75 -23.02
CA LYS A 372 -6.33 -16.91 -23.76
C LYS A 372 -6.24 -15.94 -24.94
N VAL A 373 -5.09 -15.31 -25.11
CA VAL A 373 -4.68 -14.45 -26.23
C VAL A 373 -3.74 -15.24 -27.12
N GLU A 374 -4.07 -15.36 -28.40
CA GLU A 374 -3.29 -16.12 -29.38
C GLU A 374 -2.68 -15.19 -30.44
N GLY A 375 -1.44 -15.44 -30.87
CA GLY A 375 -0.74 -14.60 -31.85
C GLY A 375 0.66 -15.10 -32.22
N THR A 376 1.48 -14.19 -32.75
CA THR A 376 2.82 -14.42 -33.27
C THR A 376 3.73 -13.21 -32.99
N VAL A 377 4.94 -13.43 -32.47
CA VAL A 377 5.98 -12.41 -32.26
C VAL A 377 7.07 -12.56 -33.34
N VAL A 378 7.55 -11.46 -33.90
CA VAL A 378 8.61 -11.44 -34.93
C VAL A 378 9.76 -10.50 -34.53
N ALA A 379 11.00 -10.96 -34.58
CA ALA A 379 12.20 -10.16 -34.28
C ALA A 379 13.23 -10.22 -35.42
N SER A 380 13.81 -9.07 -35.79
CA SER A 380 14.84 -8.94 -36.83
C SER A 380 16.14 -8.39 -36.25
N LEU A 381 17.22 -9.19 -36.26
CA LEU A 381 18.50 -8.86 -35.60
C LEU A 381 19.61 -8.55 -36.61
N THR A 382 20.38 -7.48 -36.36
CA THR A 382 21.52 -7.11 -37.21
C THR A 382 22.80 -7.87 -36.86
N HIS A 383 22.92 -8.37 -35.63
CA HIS A 383 24.06 -9.13 -35.12
C HIS A 383 23.58 -10.26 -34.20
N PRO A 384 24.34 -11.37 -34.06
CA PRO A 384 23.98 -12.48 -33.18
C PRO A 384 23.98 -12.08 -31.70
N VAL A 385 23.00 -12.57 -30.95
CA VAL A 385 22.75 -12.25 -29.55
C VAL A 385 22.92 -13.49 -28.68
N LYS A 386 23.82 -13.44 -27.69
CA LYS A 386 24.03 -14.55 -26.75
C LYS A 386 23.05 -14.49 -25.58
N HIS A 387 22.66 -15.66 -25.06
CA HIS A 387 21.77 -15.80 -23.90
C HIS A 387 20.47 -14.99 -24.04
N ALA A 388 19.84 -15.09 -25.21
CA ALA A 388 18.63 -14.33 -25.48
C ALA A 388 17.43 -14.91 -24.72
N ARG A 389 16.53 -14.03 -24.26
CA ARG A 389 15.24 -14.44 -23.66
C ARG A 389 14.14 -13.54 -24.20
N LEU A 390 13.07 -14.11 -24.72
CA LEU A 390 11.92 -13.35 -25.21
C LEU A 390 10.82 -13.39 -24.14
N SER A 391 10.38 -12.22 -23.68
CA SER A 391 9.28 -12.09 -22.72
C SER A 391 8.15 -11.25 -23.31
N VAL A 392 6.91 -11.70 -23.10
CA VAL A 392 5.71 -10.91 -23.46
C VAL A 392 4.97 -10.55 -22.17
N SER A 393 4.63 -9.28 -22.03
CA SER A 393 4.06 -8.60 -20.86
C SER A 393 2.72 -7.96 -21.20
N LEU A 394 1.59 -8.42 -20.65
CA LEU A 394 0.34 -7.66 -20.75
C LEU A 394 0.27 -6.60 -19.65
N ILE A 395 0.05 -5.34 -20.02
CA ILE A 395 0.07 -4.15 -19.18
C ILE A 395 -1.30 -3.49 -19.14
N SER A 396 -1.96 -3.49 -18.00
CA SER A 396 -3.25 -2.79 -17.81
C SER A 396 -3.02 -1.32 -17.41
N ILE A 397 -3.86 -0.38 -17.84
CA ILE A 397 -3.77 1.08 -17.61
C ILE A 397 -5.18 1.60 -17.36
N ILE A 398 -5.44 2.29 -16.26
CA ILE A 398 -6.81 2.67 -15.86
C ILE A 398 -6.92 4.19 -15.82
N ARG A 399 -7.90 4.81 -16.47
CA ARG A 399 -8.11 6.27 -16.59
C ARG A 399 -9.44 6.71 -15.99
N THR A 400 -9.48 7.77 -15.19
CA THR A 400 -10.74 8.34 -14.64
C THR A 400 -11.18 9.61 -15.36
N ASN A 401 -12.49 9.92 -15.41
CA ASN A 401 -13.11 11.15 -16.00
C ASN A 401 -13.03 11.35 -17.54
N ALA A 402 -12.98 10.30 -18.33
CA ALA A 402 -13.03 10.46 -19.80
C ALA A 402 -14.48 10.64 -20.29
N GLN A 403 -14.79 11.78 -20.94
CA GLN A 403 -15.90 11.82 -21.89
C GLN A 403 -15.56 10.84 -23.02
N VAL A 404 -16.45 9.90 -23.35
CA VAL A 404 -16.25 8.93 -24.43
C VAL A 404 -16.06 9.68 -25.75
N PRO A 405 -14.84 9.75 -26.33
CA PRO A 405 -14.71 10.27 -27.68
C PRO A 405 -15.15 9.12 -28.60
N LEU A 406 -16.14 9.38 -29.47
CA LEU A 406 -16.56 8.43 -30.50
C LEU A 406 -15.40 8.02 -31.47
N ALA A 407 -14.25 8.68 -31.40
CA ALA A 407 -13.05 8.37 -32.17
C ALA A 407 -11.82 8.16 -31.27
N LEU A 408 -11.43 6.90 -30.99
CA LEU A 408 -10.19 6.61 -30.25
C LEU A 408 -8.92 6.72 -31.13
N THR A 409 -8.57 7.93 -31.56
CA THR A 409 -7.28 8.23 -32.22
C THR A 409 -6.62 9.54 -31.77
N GLY A 410 -7.16 10.21 -30.75
CA GLY A 410 -6.54 11.42 -30.18
C GLY A 410 -5.49 11.12 -29.09
N PRO A 411 -4.51 12.02 -28.87
CA PRO A 411 -3.61 11.95 -27.72
C PRO A 411 -4.41 12.03 -26.40
N PRO A 412 -3.93 11.40 -25.31
CA PRO A 412 -4.64 11.35 -24.03
C PRO A 412 -4.96 12.76 -23.52
N ASN A 413 -6.16 12.93 -22.95
CA ASN A 413 -6.61 14.21 -22.38
C ASN A 413 -5.75 14.51 -21.13
N PRO A 414 -5.21 15.73 -20.92
CA PRO A 414 -4.38 16.07 -19.76
C PRO A 414 -5.04 15.86 -18.37
N GLN A 415 -6.35 15.59 -18.30
CA GLN A 415 -7.04 15.20 -17.07
C GLN A 415 -7.11 13.68 -16.83
N ASP A 416 -6.66 12.86 -17.77
CA ASP A 416 -6.63 11.39 -17.66
C ASP A 416 -5.61 10.94 -16.60
N GLN A 417 -6.05 10.34 -15.49
CA GLN A 417 -5.15 9.78 -14.47
C GLN A 417 -4.94 8.28 -14.63
N VAL A 418 -3.68 7.82 -14.80
CA VAL A 418 -3.35 6.39 -14.82
C VAL A 418 -3.31 5.82 -13.39
N LEU A 419 -4.30 5.01 -13.00
CA LEU A 419 -4.45 4.53 -11.63
C LEU A 419 -3.58 3.32 -11.26
N ARG A 420 -3.36 2.36 -12.17
CA ARG A 420 -2.60 1.12 -11.88
C ARG A 420 -2.04 0.49 -13.16
N ARG A 421 -0.87 -0.15 -13.04
CA ARG A 421 -0.20 -0.95 -14.09
C ARG A 421 -0.01 -2.39 -13.62
N ILE A 422 -0.58 -3.36 -14.33
CA ILE A 422 -0.51 -4.80 -13.99
C ILE A 422 0.21 -5.52 -15.13
N VAL A 423 1.27 -6.27 -14.85
CA VAL A 423 2.20 -6.87 -15.84
C VAL A 423 2.16 -8.40 -15.78
N PHE A 424 1.86 -9.07 -16.90
CA PHE A 424 1.85 -10.54 -16.99
C PHE A 424 2.92 -11.04 -17.95
N GLU A 425 3.98 -11.65 -17.43
CA GLU A 425 5.13 -12.11 -18.21
C GLU A 425 5.04 -13.59 -18.62
N MET A 426 5.24 -13.86 -19.91
CA MET A 426 5.45 -15.20 -20.45
C MET A 426 6.80 -15.27 -21.16
N ASP A 427 7.59 -16.29 -20.82
CA ASP A 427 8.85 -16.59 -21.50
C ASP A 427 8.61 -17.50 -22.69
N ILE A 428 9.09 -17.07 -23.86
CA ILE A 428 9.04 -17.88 -25.07
C ILE A 428 10.41 -18.58 -25.25
N PRO A 429 10.46 -19.92 -25.25
CA PRO A 429 11.73 -20.65 -25.35
C PRO A 429 12.37 -20.50 -26.73
N ILE A 430 13.66 -20.17 -26.75
CA ILE A 430 14.47 -20.07 -27.98
C ILE A 430 15.03 -21.46 -28.29
N LYS A 431 14.33 -22.23 -29.12
CA LYS A 431 14.81 -23.57 -29.50
C LYS A 431 15.92 -23.49 -30.54
N GLN A 432 17.16 -23.73 -30.11
CA GLN A 432 18.07 -24.69 -30.76
C GLN A 432 18.98 -25.27 -29.68
N GLN A 433 18.64 -26.48 -29.21
CA GLN A 433 19.53 -27.28 -28.38
C GLN A 433 20.70 -27.77 -29.24
N THR A 434 21.91 -27.30 -28.94
CA THR A 434 23.11 -28.09 -29.19
C THR A 434 23.89 -28.25 -27.89
N THR A 435 24.12 -29.52 -27.58
CA THR A 435 24.83 -30.01 -26.41
C THR A 435 26.16 -29.27 -26.17
N ARG A 436 26.25 -28.53 -25.06
CA ARG A 436 27.45 -27.91 -24.46
C ARG A 436 28.07 -26.68 -25.14
N GLN A 437 27.34 -25.87 -25.91
CA GLN A 437 27.79 -24.52 -26.27
C GLN A 437 26.69 -23.47 -26.06
N GLU A 438 27.10 -22.25 -25.69
CA GLU A 438 26.27 -21.08 -25.36
C GLU A 438 25.03 -20.93 -26.27
N GLU A 439 23.85 -20.67 -25.70
CA GLU A 439 22.63 -20.38 -26.48
C GLU A 439 22.82 -19.03 -27.22
N VAL A 440 23.01 -19.08 -28.54
CA VAL A 440 23.17 -17.90 -29.41
C VAL A 440 21.98 -17.80 -30.36
N LEU A 441 21.28 -16.66 -30.32
CA LEU A 441 20.26 -16.30 -31.30
C LEU A 441 20.95 -15.62 -32.50
N PRO A 442 21.00 -16.23 -33.70
CA PRO A 442 21.75 -15.70 -34.83
C PRO A 442 21.11 -14.42 -35.42
N ALA A 443 21.89 -13.64 -36.18
CA ALA A 443 21.36 -12.51 -36.94
C ALA A 443 20.33 -13.00 -38.00
N GLY A 444 19.29 -12.22 -38.25
CA GLY A 444 18.17 -12.60 -39.12
C GLY A 444 16.79 -12.49 -38.45
N ASP A 445 15.77 -13.00 -39.13
CA ASP A 445 14.37 -12.95 -38.71
C ASP A 445 13.96 -14.19 -37.92
N HIS A 446 13.29 -14.00 -36.79
CA HIS A 446 12.83 -15.05 -35.88
C HIS A 446 11.36 -14.88 -35.56
N ILE A 447 10.61 -15.98 -35.52
CA ILE A 447 9.15 -16.00 -35.38
C ILE A 447 8.74 -16.98 -34.28
N TRP A 448 7.87 -16.55 -33.35
CA TRP A 448 7.38 -17.39 -32.26
C TRP A 448 5.86 -17.28 -32.05
N PRO A 449 5.16 -18.38 -31.73
CA PRO A 449 3.75 -18.33 -31.35
C PRO A 449 3.57 -17.72 -29.95
N LEU A 450 2.52 -16.90 -29.80
CA LEU A 450 2.08 -16.28 -28.55
C LEU A 450 0.79 -16.99 -28.09
N LEU A 451 0.78 -17.48 -26.85
CA LEU A 451 -0.41 -17.99 -26.18
C LEU A 451 -0.40 -17.57 -24.70
N MET A 452 -1.14 -16.52 -24.34
CA MET A 452 -1.14 -15.95 -22.98
C MET A 452 -2.52 -16.03 -22.33
N GLN A 453 -2.64 -16.53 -21.11
CA GLN A 453 -3.89 -16.43 -20.34
C GLN A 453 -3.91 -15.12 -19.53
N VAL A 454 -4.91 -14.28 -19.77
CA VAL A 454 -5.14 -13.06 -18.98
C VAL A 454 -5.67 -13.47 -17.61
N PRO A 455 -5.18 -12.92 -16.50
CA PRO A 455 -5.68 -13.27 -15.16
C PRO A 455 -7.05 -12.69 -14.83
N GLU A 456 -7.81 -13.40 -13.99
CA GLU A 456 -9.22 -13.10 -13.69
C GLU A 456 -9.44 -11.81 -12.88
N ASP A 457 -8.48 -11.42 -12.03
CA ASP A 457 -8.63 -10.39 -10.99
C ASP A 457 -7.92 -9.05 -11.30
N VAL A 458 -8.04 -8.52 -12.52
CA VAL A 458 -7.30 -7.31 -12.91
C VAL A 458 -7.75 -6.04 -12.14
N VAL A 459 -8.94 -6.04 -11.53
CA VAL A 459 -9.63 -4.82 -11.02
C VAL A 459 -9.86 -4.80 -9.50
N SER A 460 -9.64 -5.91 -8.79
CA SER A 460 -10.15 -6.15 -7.43
C SER A 460 -9.54 -5.28 -6.30
N ASP A 461 -8.34 -4.70 -6.46
CA ASP A 461 -7.66 -3.91 -5.39
C ASP A 461 -7.58 -2.39 -5.63
N LEU A 462 -8.36 -1.83 -6.55
CA LEU A 462 -8.27 -0.41 -6.88
C LEU A 462 -9.09 0.47 -5.92
N PRO A 463 -8.62 1.68 -5.56
CA PRO A 463 -9.35 2.61 -4.69
C PRO A 463 -10.46 3.33 -5.48
N LEU A 464 -11.37 2.56 -6.07
CA LEU A 464 -12.43 3.04 -6.98
C LEU A 464 -13.56 3.77 -6.25
N ARG A 465 -13.52 3.83 -4.92
CA ARG A 465 -14.55 4.47 -4.08
C ARG A 465 -14.65 5.99 -4.25
N SER A 466 -13.67 6.64 -4.88
CA SER A 466 -13.60 8.11 -5.01
C SER A 466 -13.83 8.65 -6.42
N HIS A 467 -14.15 7.81 -7.41
CA HIS A 467 -14.28 8.22 -8.81
C HIS A 467 -15.61 7.73 -9.41
N SER A 468 -16.28 8.58 -10.17
CA SER A 468 -17.61 8.31 -10.75
C SER A 468 -17.55 7.59 -12.11
N HIS A 469 -16.42 7.61 -12.82
CA HIS A 469 -16.18 6.91 -14.08
C HIS A 469 -14.69 6.57 -14.23
N ALA A 470 -14.35 5.36 -14.66
CA ALA A 470 -12.98 5.01 -15.07
C ALA A 470 -12.93 3.92 -16.14
N MET A 471 -12.09 4.12 -17.16
CA MET A 471 -11.82 3.22 -18.30
C MET A 471 -10.52 2.44 -18.12
N ILE A 472 -10.49 1.14 -18.44
CA ILE A 472 -9.28 0.31 -18.36
C ILE A 472 -8.78 -0.07 -19.76
N TYR A 473 -7.57 0.33 -20.11
CA TYR A 473 -6.84 -0.04 -21.32
C TYR A 473 -5.83 -1.14 -21.01
N HIS A 474 -5.48 -1.97 -21.98
CA HIS A 474 -4.34 -2.87 -21.88
C HIS A 474 -3.31 -2.60 -23.00
N GLU A 475 -2.06 -3.01 -22.79
CA GLU A 475 -0.97 -2.90 -23.74
C GLU A 475 -0.14 -4.18 -23.65
N LEU A 476 0.07 -4.86 -24.76
CA LEU A 476 0.95 -6.01 -24.84
C LEU A 476 2.37 -5.53 -25.17
N HIS A 477 3.26 -5.57 -24.20
CA HIS A 477 4.67 -5.24 -24.36
C HIS A 477 5.45 -6.51 -24.65
N THR A 478 6.35 -6.49 -25.62
CA THR A 478 7.20 -7.63 -25.96
C THR A 478 8.64 -7.19 -25.93
N HIS A 479 9.48 -7.93 -25.21
CA HIS A 479 10.88 -7.60 -24.97
C HIS A 479 11.79 -8.78 -25.32
N LEU A 480 12.84 -8.52 -26.10
CA LEU A 480 13.93 -9.46 -26.32
C LEU A 480 15.13 -9.05 -25.46
N TRP A 481 15.50 -9.91 -24.51
CA TRP A 481 16.57 -9.75 -23.54
C TRP A 481 17.84 -10.48 -23.99
N SER A 482 19.00 -10.09 -23.46
CA SER A 482 20.25 -10.84 -23.59
C SER A 482 21.08 -10.76 -22.30
N HIS A 483 21.78 -11.84 -21.98
CA HIS A 483 22.83 -11.82 -20.96
C HIS A 483 24.17 -11.50 -21.61
N ASP A 484 24.65 -10.28 -21.40
CA ASP A 484 26.02 -9.91 -21.70
C ASP A 484 26.89 -10.18 -20.47
N TRP A 485 27.94 -11.00 -20.60
CA TRP A 485 28.79 -11.45 -19.47
C TRP A 485 29.48 -10.32 -18.70
N GLN A 486 29.42 -9.09 -19.20
CA GLN A 486 29.94 -7.90 -18.53
C GLN A 486 28.96 -7.27 -17.51
N ARG A 487 27.70 -7.73 -17.43
CA ARG A 487 26.71 -7.24 -16.44
C ARG A 487 25.92 -8.41 -15.82
N PRO A 488 25.75 -8.46 -14.48
CA PRO A 488 25.10 -9.58 -13.80
C PRO A 488 23.55 -9.57 -13.89
N SER A 489 22.93 -8.66 -14.65
CA SER A 489 21.47 -8.58 -14.83
C SER A 489 21.12 -8.52 -16.32
N MET A 490 20.14 -9.32 -16.76
CA MET A 490 19.60 -9.25 -18.12
C MET A 490 19.11 -7.84 -18.45
N THR A 491 19.46 -7.32 -19.63
CA THR A 491 19.00 -6.01 -20.13
C THR A 491 18.20 -6.19 -21.42
N PRO A 492 17.11 -5.43 -21.65
CA PRO A 492 16.30 -5.58 -22.84
C PRO A 492 17.03 -4.96 -24.03
N LEU A 493 17.27 -5.74 -25.08
CA LEU A 493 17.91 -5.30 -26.32
C LEU A 493 16.91 -4.63 -27.27
N LEU A 494 15.69 -5.17 -27.34
CA LEU A 494 14.61 -4.67 -28.22
C LEU A 494 13.27 -4.69 -27.48
N THR A 495 12.40 -3.73 -27.78
CA THR A 495 11.07 -3.56 -27.15
C THR A 495 10.03 -3.18 -28.21
N HIS A 496 8.86 -3.83 -28.16
CA HIS A 496 7.69 -3.51 -28.97
C HIS A 496 6.44 -3.39 -28.07
N VAL A 497 5.54 -2.46 -28.37
CA VAL A 497 4.30 -2.24 -27.60
C VAL A 497 3.10 -2.29 -28.56
N HIS A 498 2.17 -3.21 -28.31
CA HIS A 498 0.94 -3.37 -29.08
C HIS A 498 -0.29 -3.06 -28.19
N PRO A 499 -1.14 -2.07 -28.50
CA PRO A 499 -2.30 -1.74 -27.67
C PRO A 499 -3.43 -2.78 -27.76
N ILE A 500 -4.12 -3.04 -26.64
CA ILE A 500 -5.29 -3.92 -26.50
C ILE A 500 -6.33 -3.17 -25.65
N HIS A 501 -7.55 -2.91 -26.12
CA HIS A 501 -8.50 -2.06 -25.40
C HIS A 501 -9.50 -2.89 -24.58
N LEU A 502 -9.65 -2.57 -23.29
CA LEU A 502 -10.87 -2.87 -22.52
C LEU A 502 -11.64 -1.56 -22.29
N LEU A 503 -12.88 -1.63 -21.84
CA LEU A 503 -13.67 -0.45 -21.53
C LEU A 503 -14.61 -0.82 -20.38
N GLU A 504 -14.35 -0.25 -19.22
CA GLU A 504 -15.14 -0.44 -17.99
C GLU A 504 -15.69 0.93 -17.54
N ASN A 505 -16.75 0.98 -16.74
CA ASN A 505 -17.35 2.24 -16.25
C ASN A 505 -17.77 2.10 -14.78
N LEU A 506 -17.12 2.86 -13.88
CA LEU A 506 -17.05 2.56 -12.44
C LEU A 506 -17.93 3.40 -11.46
N ASN A 507 -19.25 3.15 -11.33
CA ASN A 507 -20.07 3.69 -10.21
C ASN A 507 -21.19 2.74 -9.68
N VAL A 508 -21.19 2.43 -8.38
CA VAL A 508 -22.21 1.60 -7.68
C VAL A 508 -22.88 2.27 -6.48
N ARG A 509 -22.48 3.50 -6.11
CA ARG A 509 -22.94 4.18 -4.87
C ARG A 509 -23.85 5.39 -5.13
N GLY A 510 -24.40 5.49 -6.34
CA GLY A 510 -25.37 6.53 -6.68
C GLY A 510 -26.70 6.36 -5.94
N PRO A 511 -27.48 7.45 -5.77
CA PRO A 511 -28.79 7.42 -5.10
C PRO A 511 -29.78 6.44 -5.75
N LEU A 512 -29.62 6.15 -7.06
CA LEU A 512 -30.39 5.15 -7.80
C LEU A 512 -30.35 3.73 -7.18
N TYR A 513 -29.26 3.38 -6.50
CA TYR A 513 -29.04 2.03 -5.93
C TYR A 513 -29.23 1.97 -4.41
N ALA A 514 -29.52 3.11 -3.78
CA ALA A 514 -29.73 3.22 -2.34
C ALA A 514 -31.14 2.79 -1.92
N GLU A 515 -32.12 2.92 -2.82
CA GLU A 515 -33.48 2.45 -2.57
C GLU A 515 -33.59 0.93 -2.75
N PRO A 516 -34.35 0.24 -1.87
CA PRO A 516 -34.51 -1.20 -1.96
C PRO A 516 -35.28 -1.57 -3.23
N LEU A 517 -34.81 -2.58 -3.95
CA LEU A 517 -35.63 -3.20 -4.99
C LEU A 517 -36.69 -4.06 -4.30
N VAL A 518 -37.96 -3.71 -4.49
CA VAL A 518 -39.10 -4.39 -3.85
C VAL A 518 -39.92 -5.12 -4.89
N ILE A 519 -40.11 -6.42 -4.68
CA ILE A 519 -41.00 -7.26 -5.48
C ILE A 519 -42.05 -7.84 -4.55
N THR A 520 -43.32 -7.57 -4.83
CA THR A 520 -44.45 -8.23 -4.16
C THR A 520 -45.08 -9.21 -5.15
N GLN A 521 -45.25 -10.46 -4.70
CA GLN A 521 -45.99 -11.47 -5.44
C GLN A 521 -47.07 -12.07 -4.56
N GLU A 522 -48.23 -12.30 -5.16
CA GLU A 522 -49.34 -12.98 -4.55
C GLU A 522 -49.53 -14.35 -5.18
N MET A 523 -49.81 -15.34 -4.35
CA MET A 523 -50.10 -16.70 -4.78
C MET A 523 -51.43 -17.15 -4.18
N ARG A 524 -52.30 -17.70 -5.03
CA ARG A 524 -53.50 -18.38 -4.57
C ARG A 524 -53.13 -19.76 -4.06
N ILE A 525 -53.50 -20.07 -2.82
CA ILE A 525 -53.22 -21.38 -2.20
C ILE A 525 -54.54 -21.97 -1.73
N SER A 526 -54.68 -23.29 -1.79
CA SER A 526 -55.82 -24.01 -1.21
C SER A 526 -55.40 -24.85 -0.02
N ALA A 527 -56.21 -24.86 1.03
CA ALA A 527 -55.94 -25.73 2.18
C ALA A 527 -56.05 -27.22 1.78
N PRO A 528 -55.00 -28.05 1.99
CA PRO A 528 -55.02 -29.46 1.58
C PRO A 528 -55.88 -30.34 2.51
N ARG A 529 -56.21 -29.83 3.70
CA ARG A 529 -57.05 -30.45 4.74
C ARG A 529 -57.65 -29.35 5.62
N ASP A 530 -58.56 -29.73 6.52
CA ASP A 530 -59.08 -28.81 7.53
C ASP A 530 -57.95 -28.40 8.50
N ILE A 531 -57.78 -27.09 8.70
CA ILE A 531 -56.75 -26.51 9.55
C ILE A 531 -57.44 -25.65 10.60
N LYS A 532 -57.25 -26.01 11.87
CA LYS A 532 -57.76 -25.24 13.01
C LYS A 532 -56.73 -24.19 13.42
N LEU A 533 -57.11 -22.92 13.33
CA LEU A 533 -56.32 -21.80 13.82
C LEU A 533 -56.44 -21.71 15.35
N LYS A 534 -55.50 -20.99 15.96
CA LYS A 534 -55.40 -20.87 17.41
C LYS A 534 -56.63 -20.14 18.01
N ASP A 535 -57.23 -19.25 17.22
CA ASP A 535 -58.38 -18.41 17.60
C ASP A 535 -59.72 -19.16 17.54
N GLY A 536 -59.68 -20.43 17.12
CA GLY A 536 -60.85 -21.32 17.04
C GLY A 536 -61.43 -21.47 15.63
N ASP A 537 -61.07 -20.59 14.70
CA ASP A 537 -61.48 -20.63 13.30
C ASP A 537 -60.92 -21.87 12.58
N VAL A 538 -61.69 -22.39 11.62
CA VAL A 538 -61.33 -23.60 10.86
C VAL A 538 -61.35 -23.27 9.38
N ILE A 539 -60.17 -23.31 8.77
CA ILE A 539 -60.00 -23.23 7.31
C ILE A 539 -60.28 -24.62 6.76
N ARG A 540 -61.28 -24.75 5.88
CA ARG A 540 -61.73 -26.05 5.38
C ARG A 540 -60.88 -26.52 4.20
N LYS A 541 -60.78 -27.84 4.02
CA LYS A 541 -60.14 -28.44 2.84
C LYS A 541 -60.74 -27.88 1.55
N GLY A 542 -59.87 -27.39 0.66
CA GLY A 542 -60.25 -26.79 -0.62
C GLY A 542 -60.62 -25.30 -0.55
N GLU A 543 -60.65 -24.70 0.65
CA GLU A 543 -60.79 -23.25 0.82
C GLU A 543 -59.55 -22.54 0.27
N HIS A 544 -59.77 -21.47 -0.49
CA HIS A 544 -58.72 -20.72 -1.16
C HIS A 544 -58.46 -19.40 -0.43
N GLY A 545 -57.20 -19.04 -0.28
CA GLY A 545 -56.78 -17.69 0.13
C GLY A 545 -55.63 -17.19 -0.71
N ILE A 546 -55.05 -16.07 -0.28
CA ILE A 546 -53.86 -15.48 -0.89
C ILE A 546 -52.71 -15.53 0.11
N ALA A 547 -51.55 -15.98 -0.34
CA ALA A 547 -50.29 -15.72 0.34
C ALA A 547 -49.54 -14.62 -0.41
N GLU A 548 -49.14 -13.59 0.31
CA GLU A 548 -48.36 -12.47 -0.21
C GLU A 548 -46.91 -12.64 0.25
N CYS A 549 -45.98 -12.49 -0.68
CA CYS A 549 -44.56 -12.49 -0.41
C CYS A 549 -43.95 -11.21 -0.97
N GLN A 550 -43.32 -10.43 -0.09
CA GLN A 550 -42.59 -9.22 -0.44
C GLN A 550 -41.09 -9.45 -0.23
N ILE A 551 -40.32 -9.35 -1.30
CA ILE A 551 -38.86 -9.50 -1.31
C ILE A 551 -38.25 -8.12 -1.49
N ARG A 552 -37.35 -7.74 -0.58
CA ARG A 552 -36.64 -6.46 -0.57
C ARG A 552 -35.14 -6.69 -0.61
N CYS A 553 -34.45 -6.01 -1.52
CA CYS A 553 -33.00 -6.15 -1.70
C CYS A 553 -32.31 -4.80 -1.54
N PHE A 554 -31.38 -4.67 -0.56
CA PHE A 554 -30.65 -3.43 -0.32
C PHE A 554 -29.20 -3.62 0.19
N PRO A 555 -28.22 -2.84 -0.30
CA PRO A 555 -28.22 -2.24 -1.64
C PRO A 555 -28.15 -3.34 -2.71
N TRP A 556 -28.77 -3.10 -3.88
CA TRP A 556 -28.74 -4.04 -5.02
C TRP A 556 -27.56 -3.78 -5.98
N ALA A 557 -26.66 -2.86 -5.61
CA ALA A 557 -25.36 -2.63 -6.20
C ALA A 557 -24.26 -2.69 -5.12
N VAL A 558 -23.25 -3.54 -5.32
CA VAL A 558 -22.21 -3.84 -4.31
C VAL A 558 -20.84 -4.04 -4.94
N LEU A 559 -19.76 -3.81 -4.17
CA LEU A 559 -18.40 -4.16 -4.59
C LEU A 559 -18.09 -5.64 -4.35
N SER A 560 -17.10 -6.18 -5.06
CA SER A 560 -16.58 -7.53 -4.77
C SER A 560 -16.09 -7.60 -3.31
N GLY A 561 -16.44 -8.68 -2.60
CA GLY A 561 -16.21 -8.82 -1.17
C GLY A 561 -17.28 -8.20 -0.26
N GLU A 562 -18.17 -7.34 -0.77
CA GLU A 562 -19.32 -6.82 -0.01
C GLU A 562 -20.52 -7.79 -0.09
N SER A 563 -21.57 -7.55 0.70
CA SER A 563 -22.74 -8.45 0.79
C SER A 563 -24.04 -7.72 0.49
N ILE A 564 -24.93 -8.39 -0.24
CA ILE A 564 -26.27 -7.92 -0.55
C ILE A 564 -27.20 -8.39 0.55
N LYS A 565 -27.99 -7.49 1.14
CA LYS A 565 -29.00 -7.86 2.14
C LYS A 565 -30.34 -8.10 1.45
N VAL A 566 -30.97 -9.20 1.82
CA VAL A 566 -32.29 -9.62 1.34
C VAL A 566 -33.21 -9.75 2.55
N GLU A 567 -34.32 -9.02 2.53
CA GLU A 567 -35.41 -9.12 3.49
C GLU A 567 -36.63 -9.70 2.77
N ILE A 568 -37.23 -10.75 3.33
CA ILE A 568 -38.41 -11.43 2.78
C ILE A 568 -39.51 -11.37 3.83
N VAL A 569 -40.59 -10.67 3.52
CA VAL A 569 -41.80 -10.56 4.34
C VAL A 569 -42.87 -11.45 3.72
N ILE A 570 -43.42 -12.37 4.48
CA ILE A 570 -44.46 -13.29 4.01
C ILE A 570 -45.70 -13.10 4.87
N ASN A 571 -46.85 -13.00 4.23
CA ASN A 571 -48.18 -13.07 4.84
C ASN A 571 -48.93 -14.26 4.24
N HIS A 572 -49.40 -15.19 5.06
CA HIS A 572 -49.92 -16.48 4.59
C HIS A 572 -51.21 -16.86 5.32
N MET A 573 -52.18 -17.47 4.64
CA MET A 573 -53.47 -17.81 5.28
C MET A 573 -53.38 -18.91 6.37
N VAL A 574 -52.28 -19.65 6.43
CA VAL A 574 -52.04 -20.73 7.41
C VAL A 574 -50.60 -20.75 7.92
N PRO A 575 -50.34 -21.29 9.13
CA PRO A 575 -48.99 -21.48 9.61
C PRO A 575 -48.25 -22.53 8.77
N ILE A 576 -47.01 -22.24 8.37
CA ILE A 576 -46.14 -23.19 7.67
C ILE A 576 -44.77 -23.29 8.36
N LYS A 577 -44.19 -24.48 8.30
CA LYS A 577 -42.85 -24.80 8.77
C LYS A 577 -42.16 -25.69 7.74
N SER A 578 -41.23 -25.12 6.97
CA SER A 578 -40.44 -25.83 5.97
C SER A 578 -38.96 -25.62 6.24
N MET A 579 -38.17 -26.70 6.22
CA MET A 579 -36.73 -26.63 6.51
C MET A 579 -35.91 -25.99 5.38
N ASP A 580 -36.38 -26.13 4.13
CA ASP A 580 -35.74 -25.61 2.91
C ASP A 580 -36.70 -24.64 2.20
N GLY A 581 -37.39 -23.79 2.98
CA GLY A 581 -38.49 -22.96 2.50
C GLY A 581 -38.04 -21.81 1.58
N VAL A 582 -36.81 -21.32 1.70
CA VAL A 582 -36.26 -20.29 0.79
C VAL A 582 -34.93 -20.75 0.21
N VAL A 583 -34.78 -20.54 -1.10
CA VAL A 583 -33.51 -20.69 -1.82
C VAL A 583 -33.14 -19.36 -2.45
N LEU A 584 -31.96 -18.84 -2.10
CA LEU A 584 -31.33 -17.69 -2.75
C LEU A 584 -30.17 -18.20 -3.63
N VAL A 585 -30.18 -17.84 -4.90
CA VAL A 585 -29.11 -18.18 -5.85
C VAL A 585 -28.61 -16.91 -6.52
N LEU A 586 -27.32 -16.61 -6.33
CA LEU A 586 -26.65 -15.58 -7.12
C LEU A 586 -26.03 -16.23 -8.35
N GLN A 587 -26.42 -15.79 -9.54
CA GLN A 587 -25.86 -16.23 -10.82
C GLN A 587 -25.14 -15.10 -11.54
N ARG A 588 -24.13 -15.48 -12.33
CA ARG A 588 -23.42 -14.63 -13.29
C ARG A 588 -23.70 -15.15 -14.70
N HIS A 589 -24.15 -14.28 -15.58
CA HIS A 589 -24.38 -14.55 -17.00
C HIS A 589 -23.34 -13.81 -17.83
N GLU A 590 -22.76 -14.47 -18.82
CA GLU A 590 -21.76 -13.91 -19.72
C GLU A 590 -22.21 -14.05 -21.18
N GLU A 591 -22.04 -13.02 -21.98
CA GLU A 591 -22.36 -13.01 -23.41
C GLU A 591 -21.19 -12.42 -24.19
N ILE A 592 -20.68 -13.12 -25.21
CA ILE A 592 -19.53 -12.67 -26.02
C ILE A 592 -19.93 -12.70 -27.49
N ALA A 593 -19.74 -11.58 -28.19
CA ALA A 593 -19.95 -11.47 -29.63
C ALA A 593 -18.61 -11.27 -30.36
N SER A 594 -18.28 -12.15 -31.30
CA SER A 594 -17.09 -12.04 -32.16
C SER A 594 -17.46 -12.41 -33.60
N ALA A 595 -17.05 -11.60 -34.57
CA ALA A 595 -17.28 -11.81 -36.01
C ALA A 595 -18.74 -12.19 -36.39
N GLY A 596 -19.73 -11.64 -35.68
CA GLY A 596 -21.16 -11.90 -35.92
C GLY A 596 -21.74 -13.12 -35.20
N ALA A 597 -20.93 -13.90 -34.45
CA ALA A 597 -21.39 -15.02 -33.63
C ALA A 597 -21.47 -14.64 -32.14
N VAL A 598 -22.54 -15.06 -31.44
CA VAL A 598 -22.77 -14.77 -30.02
C VAL A 598 -22.74 -16.05 -29.19
N LYS A 599 -21.89 -16.09 -28.15
CA LYS A 599 -21.81 -17.18 -27.16
C LYS A 599 -22.35 -16.71 -25.81
N ARG A 600 -23.19 -17.51 -25.15
CA ARG A 600 -23.76 -17.23 -23.81
C ARG A 600 -23.40 -18.35 -22.83
N ASP A 601 -22.87 -17.98 -21.67
CA ASP A 601 -22.51 -18.89 -20.57
C ASP A 601 -23.15 -18.40 -19.25
N SER A 602 -23.39 -19.29 -18.27
CA SER A 602 -24.00 -18.93 -16.98
C SER A 602 -23.43 -19.74 -15.82
N TYR A 603 -23.16 -19.09 -14.70
CA TYR A 603 -22.41 -19.64 -13.57
C TYR A 603 -23.14 -19.34 -12.25
N THR A 604 -23.32 -20.36 -11.40
CA THR A 604 -23.83 -20.16 -10.03
C THR A 604 -22.67 -19.76 -9.12
N ILE A 605 -22.79 -18.60 -8.49
CA ILE A 605 -21.75 -17.99 -7.65
C ILE A 605 -21.93 -18.39 -6.19
N ALA A 606 -23.16 -18.30 -5.69
CA ALA A 606 -23.50 -18.64 -4.32
C ALA A 606 -24.94 -19.15 -4.22
N THR A 607 -25.17 -20.06 -3.29
CA THR A 607 -26.49 -20.60 -2.96
C THR A 607 -26.68 -20.62 -1.45
N LEU A 608 -27.78 -20.05 -0.97
CA LEU A 608 -28.19 -20.12 0.43
C LEU A 608 -29.58 -20.75 0.51
N THR A 609 -29.72 -21.74 1.39
CA THR A 609 -31.01 -22.37 1.68
C THR A 609 -31.32 -22.18 3.15
N PHE A 610 -32.53 -21.75 3.47
CA PHE A 610 -32.94 -21.54 4.85
C PHE A 610 -34.43 -21.83 5.08
N PRO A 611 -34.79 -22.17 6.33
CA PRO A 611 -36.15 -22.53 6.66
C PRO A 611 -37.10 -21.33 6.68
N ILE A 612 -38.38 -21.62 6.45
CA ILE A 612 -39.51 -20.70 6.70
C ILE A 612 -40.26 -21.18 7.93
N PHE A 613 -40.53 -20.24 8.84
CA PHE A 613 -41.43 -20.41 9.97
C PHE A 613 -42.42 -19.25 9.98
N ILE A 614 -43.70 -19.53 9.76
CA ILE A 614 -44.77 -18.54 9.86
C ILE A 614 -45.39 -18.63 11.25
N ASP A 615 -45.48 -17.48 11.91
CA ASP A 615 -46.05 -17.38 13.25
C ASP A 615 -47.53 -17.79 13.23
N PRO A 616 -47.96 -18.73 14.09
CA PRO A 616 -49.34 -19.17 14.12
C PRO A 616 -50.35 -18.14 14.65
N GLU A 617 -49.89 -17.04 15.28
CA GLU A 617 -50.72 -15.94 15.77
C GLU A 617 -50.83 -14.81 14.76
N THR A 618 -49.70 -14.38 14.17
CA THR A 618 -49.69 -13.24 13.26
C THR A 618 -49.84 -13.63 11.80
N LEU A 619 -49.69 -14.92 11.47
CA LEU A 619 -49.70 -15.45 10.10
C LEU A 619 -48.68 -14.79 9.16
N THR A 620 -47.67 -14.15 9.75
CA THR A 620 -46.63 -13.42 9.05
C THR A 620 -45.24 -13.90 9.48
N THR A 621 -44.24 -13.67 8.65
CA THR A 621 -42.82 -13.84 9.02
C THR A 621 -41.94 -12.87 8.26
N THR A 622 -40.79 -12.53 8.84
CA THR A 622 -39.77 -11.69 8.20
C THR A 622 -38.42 -12.38 8.30
N ILE A 623 -37.78 -12.61 7.15
CA ILE A 623 -36.50 -13.28 7.07
C ILE A 623 -35.46 -12.32 6.48
N ALA A 624 -34.44 -11.99 7.27
CA ALA A 624 -33.31 -11.17 6.84
C ALA A 624 -32.05 -12.03 6.66
N LYS A 625 -31.47 -12.01 5.45
CA LYS A 625 -30.24 -12.73 5.10
C LYS A 625 -29.29 -11.86 4.28
N SER A 626 -28.04 -12.30 4.16
CA SER A 626 -27.05 -11.63 3.34
C SER A 626 -26.28 -12.63 2.49
N ILE A 627 -26.07 -12.31 1.23
CA ILE A 627 -25.27 -13.09 0.28
C ILE A 627 -24.02 -12.31 -0.08
N THR A 628 -22.85 -12.91 0.19
CA THR A 628 -21.54 -12.26 -0.02
C THR A 628 -21.04 -12.47 -1.44
N ILE A 629 -20.58 -11.41 -2.07
CA ILE A 629 -19.93 -11.46 -3.37
C ILE A 629 -18.47 -11.93 -3.17
N PRO A 630 -18.01 -12.98 -3.87
CA PRO A 630 -16.60 -13.38 -3.81
C PRO A 630 -15.65 -12.24 -4.18
N ALA A 631 -14.49 -12.17 -3.53
CA ALA A 631 -13.51 -11.11 -3.77
C ALA A 631 -12.99 -11.07 -5.23
N GLY A 632 -13.02 -12.20 -5.95
CA GLY A 632 -12.65 -12.31 -7.37
C GLY A 632 -13.84 -12.33 -8.34
N ALA A 633 -15.02 -11.85 -7.94
CA ALA A 633 -16.14 -11.73 -8.86
C ALA A 633 -15.88 -10.64 -9.91
N LEU A 634 -16.08 -10.96 -11.19
CA LEU A 634 -16.00 -10.01 -12.30
C LEU A 634 -17.01 -8.86 -12.10
N PRO A 635 -16.70 -7.63 -12.55
CA PRO A 635 -17.69 -6.58 -12.54
C PRO A 635 -18.79 -6.86 -13.58
N THR A 636 -19.99 -6.33 -13.35
CA THR A 636 -21.06 -6.28 -14.35
C THR A 636 -20.56 -5.50 -15.56
N PHE A 637 -20.86 -5.94 -16.78
CA PHE A 637 -20.56 -5.28 -18.05
C PHE A 637 -21.85 -5.17 -18.89
N ALA A 638 -22.37 -3.96 -19.03
CA ALA A 638 -23.61 -3.64 -19.75
C ALA A 638 -23.31 -2.66 -20.88
N ASN A 639 -23.92 -2.86 -22.05
CA ASN A 639 -23.78 -2.02 -23.26
C ASN A 639 -22.42 -2.08 -24.00
N THR A 640 -21.62 -3.12 -23.82
CA THR A 640 -20.47 -3.39 -24.72
C THR A 640 -20.91 -4.41 -25.77
N PRO A 641 -21.04 -4.06 -27.07
CA PRO A 641 -21.61 -4.94 -28.09
C PRO A 641 -20.85 -6.24 -28.31
N ALA A 642 -19.54 -6.24 -28.03
CA ALA A 642 -18.69 -7.43 -28.14
C ALA A 642 -18.73 -8.33 -26.89
N PHE A 643 -19.18 -7.82 -25.74
CA PHE A 643 -19.09 -8.56 -24.48
C PHE A 643 -19.99 -8.01 -23.35
N GLN A 644 -20.72 -8.88 -22.65
CA GLN A 644 -21.56 -8.51 -21.51
C GLN A 644 -21.40 -9.49 -20.34
N VAL A 645 -21.47 -8.98 -19.11
CA VAL A 645 -21.57 -9.76 -17.86
C VAL A 645 -22.71 -9.20 -17.05
N ARG A 646 -23.62 -10.06 -16.59
CA ARG A 646 -24.78 -9.66 -15.79
C ARG A 646 -24.89 -10.55 -14.56
N TYR A 647 -25.33 -9.98 -13.44
CA TYR A 647 -25.60 -10.73 -12.23
C TYR A 647 -27.09 -10.73 -11.95
N GLU A 648 -27.59 -11.88 -11.50
CA GLU A 648 -29.00 -12.06 -11.21
C GLU A 648 -29.14 -12.84 -9.90
N LEU A 649 -29.93 -12.27 -8.99
CA LEU A 649 -30.29 -12.90 -7.73
C LEU A 649 -31.67 -13.52 -7.90
N PHE A 650 -31.69 -14.85 -7.93
CA PHE A 650 -32.90 -15.65 -7.92
C PHE A 650 -33.32 -15.91 -6.47
N VAL A 651 -34.59 -15.66 -6.18
CA VAL A 651 -35.20 -15.89 -4.87
C VAL A 651 -36.41 -16.78 -5.09
N ASP A 652 -36.30 -18.04 -4.66
CA ASP A 652 -37.40 -19.00 -4.67
C ASP A 652 -37.91 -19.16 -3.23
N VAL A 653 -39.19 -18.89 -3.03
CA VAL A 653 -39.89 -19.02 -1.75
C VAL A 653 -40.97 -20.07 -1.91
N HIS A 654 -40.80 -21.21 -1.26
CA HIS A 654 -41.77 -22.29 -1.26
C HIS A 654 -42.84 -22.04 -0.19
N LEU A 655 -44.05 -21.71 -0.65
CA LEU A 655 -45.23 -21.46 0.17
C LEU A 655 -46.17 -22.68 0.22
N GLY A 656 -45.68 -23.85 -0.16
CA GLY A 656 -46.45 -25.09 -0.10
C GLY A 656 -46.84 -25.45 1.34
N ILE A 657 -48.08 -25.92 1.50
CA ILE A 657 -48.60 -26.38 2.80
C ILE A 657 -48.16 -27.84 3.09
N GLU A 658 -47.46 -28.49 2.15
CA GLU A 658 -47.10 -29.90 2.26
C GLU A 658 -46.02 -30.13 3.33
N SER A 659 -46.37 -30.93 4.35
CA SER A 659 -45.63 -31.30 5.58
C SER A 659 -45.76 -30.39 6.82
N THR A 660 -46.82 -29.59 6.93
CA THR A 660 -46.98 -28.61 8.02
C THR A 660 -47.47 -29.10 9.39
N VAL A 661 -47.62 -30.41 9.65
CA VAL A 661 -47.84 -30.86 11.05
C VAL A 661 -47.08 -32.15 11.30
N LEU A 662 -46.25 -32.15 12.35
CA LEU A 662 -45.58 -33.30 12.98
C LEU A 662 -46.20 -34.65 12.59
N ASP A 663 -45.63 -35.30 11.59
CA ASP A 663 -45.70 -36.75 11.50
C ASP A 663 -44.26 -37.28 11.52
N LYS A 664 -43.98 -38.18 12.47
CA LYS A 664 -42.64 -38.70 12.76
C LYS A 664 -42.11 -39.61 11.65
N ALA A 665 -42.88 -39.87 10.59
CA ALA A 665 -42.65 -40.96 9.64
C ALA A 665 -41.94 -40.58 8.33
N THR A 666 -41.82 -39.31 7.94
CA THR A 666 -41.29 -38.93 6.62
C THR A 666 -40.00 -38.11 6.74
N ARG A 667 -38.90 -38.79 7.05
CA ARG A 667 -37.56 -38.18 7.19
C ARG A 667 -36.58 -38.56 6.06
N THR A 668 -37.08 -39.02 4.93
CA THR A 668 -36.25 -39.50 3.82
C THR A 668 -36.85 -39.12 2.48
N SER A 669 -36.47 -37.95 1.94
CA SER A 669 -36.27 -37.73 0.50
C SER A 669 -36.08 -36.24 0.16
N TYR A 670 -34.95 -35.61 0.48
CA TYR A 670 -34.45 -34.49 -0.31
C TYR A 670 -32.92 -34.50 -0.26
N SER A 671 -32.34 -35.34 -1.11
CA SER A 671 -30.92 -35.35 -1.43
C SER A 671 -30.80 -35.28 -2.94
N ARG A 672 -30.03 -34.30 -3.42
CA ARG A 672 -29.61 -34.03 -4.80
C ARG A 672 -30.60 -33.21 -5.65
N HIS A 673 -30.45 -31.89 -5.61
CA HIS A 673 -30.62 -31.05 -6.79
C HIS A 673 -29.29 -30.38 -7.11
N LYS A 674 -28.63 -30.83 -8.18
CA LYS A 674 -27.46 -30.22 -8.80
C LYS A 674 -27.87 -29.83 -10.23
N GLY A 675 -28.51 -28.68 -10.39
CA GLY A 675 -28.92 -28.14 -11.69
C GLY A 675 -29.84 -26.92 -11.54
N PRO A 676 -29.94 -26.04 -12.56
CA PRO A 676 -30.82 -24.89 -12.53
C PRO A 676 -32.28 -25.38 -12.49
N ILE A 677 -33.01 -24.91 -11.48
CA ILE A 677 -34.40 -25.27 -11.21
C ILE A 677 -35.27 -24.75 -12.37
N ARG A 678 -36.03 -25.64 -13.02
CA ARG A 678 -37.03 -25.25 -14.01
C ARG A 678 -38.24 -24.65 -13.28
N PRO A 679 -38.88 -23.59 -13.82
CA PRO A 679 -40.05 -23.00 -13.18
C PRO A 679 -41.25 -23.93 -13.37
N ARG A 680 -41.87 -24.34 -12.25
CA ARG A 680 -43.29 -24.72 -12.03
C ARG A 680 -43.43 -25.79 -10.95
N ASP A 681 -43.09 -25.44 -9.71
CA ASP A 681 -43.81 -26.00 -8.57
C ASP A 681 -45.03 -25.09 -8.32
N GLN A 682 -46.24 -25.65 -8.20
CA GLN A 682 -47.49 -24.87 -8.04
C GLN A 682 -47.53 -24.00 -6.77
N HIS A 683 -46.53 -24.14 -5.90
CA HIS A 683 -46.47 -23.49 -4.59
C HIS A 683 -45.18 -22.69 -4.36
N THR A 684 -44.43 -22.35 -5.41
CA THR A 684 -43.17 -21.58 -5.30
C THR A 684 -43.31 -20.21 -5.93
N VAL A 685 -43.05 -19.16 -5.15
CA VAL A 685 -42.93 -17.78 -5.60
C VAL A 685 -41.47 -17.58 -6.01
N SER A 686 -41.25 -17.24 -7.28
CA SER A 686 -39.91 -17.00 -7.83
C SER A 686 -39.76 -15.54 -8.22
N ALA A 687 -38.74 -14.89 -7.70
CA ALA A 687 -38.35 -13.55 -8.11
C ALA A 687 -36.93 -13.54 -8.66
N SER A 688 -36.72 -12.74 -9.69
CA SER A 688 -35.41 -12.54 -10.30
C SER A 688 -35.05 -11.07 -10.22
N LEU A 689 -33.97 -10.76 -9.53
CA LEU A 689 -33.54 -9.38 -9.30
C LEU A 689 -32.19 -9.18 -9.96
N GLY A 690 -32.12 -8.22 -10.91
CA GLY A 690 -30.86 -7.79 -11.48
C GLY A 690 -29.97 -7.17 -10.42
N VAL A 691 -28.75 -7.69 -10.28
CA VAL A 691 -27.77 -7.23 -9.31
C VAL A 691 -26.58 -6.62 -10.05
N ILE A 692 -26.00 -5.59 -9.44
CA ILE A 692 -24.80 -4.95 -9.95
C ILE A 692 -23.63 -5.32 -9.02
N VAL A 693 -22.71 -6.13 -9.53
CA VAL A 693 -21.47 -6.52 -8.84
C VAL A 693 -20.34 -5.76 -9.48
N GLY A 694 -19.61 -4.92 -8.74
CA GLY A 694 -18.81 -3.91 -9.41
C GLY A 694 -19.70 -3.09 -10.34
N THR A 695 -19.18 -2.41 -11.32
CA THR A 695 -19.87 -1.22 -11.82
C THR A 695 -20.25 -1.31 -13.29
N THR A 696 -21.49 -0.93 -13.61
CA THR A 696 -21.86 -0.54 -14.98
C THR A 696 -22.94 0.52 -15.08
N ASN A 697 -22.70 1.39 -16.06
CA ASN A 697 -23.59 2.09 -16.99
C ASN A 697 -25.00 2.49 -16.54
N ARG A 698 -25.23 3.80 -16.61
CA ARG A 698 -26.32 4.30 -17.46
C ARG A 698 -25.76 5.07 -18.65
N THR A 699 -26.19 4.62 -19.82
CA THR A 699 -26.25 5.33 -21.09
C THR A 699 -26.88 6.71 -20.87
N ILE A 700 -26.29 7.74 -21.48
CA ILE A 700 -26.92 9.03 -21.71
C ILE A 700 -28.11 8.76 -22.64
N GLU A 701 -29.32 8.69 -22.09
CA GLU A 701 -30.51 8.96 -22.87
C GLU A 701 -30.63 10.48 -23.01
N ALA A 702 -30.72 10.91 -24.26
CA ALA A 702 -30.95 12.28 -24.64
C ALA A 702 -32.31 12.74 -24.11
N GLU A 703 -32.33 13.77 -23.28
CA GLU A 703 -33.49 14.65 -23.16
C GLU A 703 -33.04 16.05 -22.71
N GLN A 704 -33.13 16.95 -23.68
CA GLN A 704 -33.35 18.39 -23.68
C GLN A 704 -33.12 19.19 -22.38
N ASP A 705 -32.20 20.15 -22.53
CA ASP A 705 -32.11 21.44 -21.85
C ASP A 705 -33.49 22.03 -21.49
N PRO A 706 -33.67 22.55 -20.26
CA PRO A 706 -33.83 24.00 -20.18
C PRO A 706 -33.20 24.65 -18.92
N PHE A 707 -32.79 25.92 -19.12
CA PHE A 707 -32.38 26.97 -18.16
C PHE A 707 -30.87 27.01 -17.83
N GLU A 708 -30.13 28.11 -18.05
CA GLU A 708 -30.45 29.49 -18.43
C GLU A 708 -29.15 30.20 -18.89
N ASP A 709 -29.26 31.11 -19.86
CA ASP A 709 -28.16 31.87 -20.50
C ASP A 709 -27.26 32.65 -19.50
N PRO A 710 -25.93 32.74 -19.76
CA PRO A 710 -25.08 33.74 -19.13
C PRO A 710 -25.29 35.13 -19.77
N PRO A 711 -25.16 36.24 -19.03
CA PRO A 711 -25.31 37.58 -19.62
C PRO A 711 -24.16 37.87 -20.61
N PRO A 712 -24.42 38.65 -21.67
CA PRO A 712 -23.43 38.91 -22.70
C PRO A 712 -22.34 39.85 -22.18
N TYR A 713 -21.08 39.49 -22.45
CA TYR A 713 -19.98 40.44 -22.39
C TYR A 713 -20.16 41.49 -23.50
N ASP A 714 -20.31 42.74 -23.08
CA ASP A 714 -20.29 43.91 -23.95
C ASP A 714 -18.86 44.12 -24.49
N VAL A 715 -18.78 44.31 -25.81
CA VAL A 715 -17.57 44.72 -26.51
C VAL A 715 -17.79 46.18 -26.89
N SER A 716 -17.29 47.08 -26.05
CA SER A 716 -16.94 48.45 -26.40
C SER A 716 -15.68 48.91 -25.66
#